data_AF-A0A3B4BQE8-F1
#
_entry.id   AF-A0A3B4BQE8-F1
#
_cell.length_a   1.000
_cell.length_b   1.000
_cell.length_c   1.000
_cell.angle_alpha   90.00
_cell.angle_beta   90.00
_cell.angle_gamma   90.00
#
_symmetry.space_group_name_H-M   'P 1'
#
loop_
_entity.id
_entity.type
_entity.pdbx_description
1 polymer ?
#
loop_
_entity_poly.entity_id
_entity_poly.type
_entity_poly.pdbx_seq_one_letter_code
_entity_poly.pdbx_strand_id
1 'polypeptide(L)'
;MKQHQKTVMSVQFDEPPCAPTSENILNERTNSLRSLLKERLKKKYQDLDTAYCAPLKLHLFKRADEDVKSEKVLKGLEWPINDFLNAEDVIEYVDLFKPCPITTEDIRTVLMKGTPGIGKTTAVKKFVLDWTEGRTHQDITFVLPFNLTELSLMKPEKCSLLQLLGLFFPELTDVDALQHARVLFVLDDLSKCKLKLNFWYIKSCSDPKKELSLSALLVNLLRGDLFPKAQIWVTSSSQGADIIPSKFLQRVVEIQGLDDVDWEEYVRRLVCDCTVATRAIVHVKSSNALYSQRSLPVFCHVAATVLEELMTNACNMELPLTSSEMYTHYLLIQMRGKAEAKWMKTDAEEILNLGRLAWHTLEKGSLTVFEEDLRKNNVAPSAAAELSQRWTTLFKEEELNKGKVYHFAHQSIQSYLSALYVFVNYKTSKGNVLSCTLAERVKHLFKPAEVTDMYRRAVSKTLRSKEGQFDFFLTFLIGISAGPSYESLSCFLPDSCQRGSSENIVPYILKNIENTTSLNLIHCLDELNVPYPGCQGNVEENLTPSEWSAMAKTLLNSEDPQRTFDIKEYLNPEVAFLRLFPVIKASKVLRLAFCSVDHTGVLALVSALSSNPSHLRELDLSYSRPGLQAFLQFCSLLEDPRFKLETLILVNIDWWKDDTPCGTTTYRRSLTDIISDACKALASALSSSNLRVLDLSINCLEDSSVELLSAGLSHSACKLEILRMARCKITEVGASTLANALRLNPSYIRELDLSYNPVEGTGFDQLNSLVGDPAIKLEKIIVDGLGEKREIEWLRQHEFPLTLDPDTASVNVKVSEGDKEAWHNYNRQQPLPENPERFKPYSLVMCREALAGRHFCQVEWFGRCATIGVAYKDISRKGHFAACSPGYNKKSWAITVSNPFPLSEALHDGVKKRLPNRSPWRVGVYLDWSAGTLSFYDITYEEAGLIHTFYAKFTAPLHLIFSMSAGIRLLPPNPSPVCCHDHDLWDMFRGTKDCKGCNGSKAG
;
A
#
# COMPACT_ATOMS: atom_id res chain seq x y z
N MET A 1 39.37 -32.48 39.30
CA MET A 1 40.58 -33.31 39.44
C MET A 1 40.17 -34.77 39.68
N LYS A 2 40.65 -35.68 38.82
CA LYS A 2 40.71 -37.16 38.88
C LYS A 2 39.36 -37.93 39.07
N GLN A 3 38.81 -38.47 37.98
CA GLN A 3 38.96 -39.88 37.51
C GLN A 3 38.42 -40.92 38.50
N HIS A 4 37.36 -41.65 38.12
CA HIS A 4 37.18 -43.07 38.44
C HIS A 4 36.39 -43.73 37.30
N GLN A 5 37.10 -44.52 36.49
CA GLN A 5 36.53 -45.55 35.62
C GLN A 5 36.10 -46.74 36.48
N LYS A 6 34.95 -47.34 36.15
CA LYS A 6 34.69 -48.77 36.39
C LYS A 6 34.07 -49.36 35.15
N THR A 7 34.89 -50.13 34.43
CA THR A 7 34.51 -51.00 33.33
C THR A 7 33.92 -52.29 33.91
N VAL A 8 32.75 -52.70 33.45
CA VAL A 8 32.25 -54.08 33.58
C VAL A 8 31.98 -54.58 32.17
N MET A 9 32.79 -55.55 31.73
CA MET A 9 32.51 -56.36 30.55
C MET A 9 31.46 -57.41 30.92
N SER A 10 30.39 -57.51 30.13
CA SER A 10 29.54 -58.70 30.08
C SER A 10 29.35 -59.10 28.62
N VAL A 11 29.63 -60.38 28.36
CA VAL A 11 29.66 -61.07 27.09
C VAL A 11 28.22 -61.27 26.58
N GLN A 12 27.91 -60.87 25.34
CA GLN A 12 26.68 -61.25 24.66
C GLN A 12 26.94 -62.46 23.75
N PHE A 13 26.07 -63.47 23.88
CA PHE A 13 25.96 -64.61 22.97
C PHE A 13 25.33 -64.16 21.65
N ASP A 14 25.93 -64.56 20.53
CA ASP A 14 25.37 -64.37 19.18
C ASP A 14 24.14 -65.29 18.97
N GLU A 15 22.98 -64.68 18.73
CA GLU A 15 21.84 -65.35 18.08
C GLU A 15 21.98 -65.26 16.55
N PRO A 16 21.54 -66.28 15.79
CA PRO A 16 21.67 -66.30 14.32
C PRO A 16 20.80 -65.21 13.68
N PRO A 17 21.22 -64.64 12.52
CA PRO A 17 20.51 -63.52 11.91
C PRO A 17 19.10 -63.92 11.51
N CYS A 18 18.10 -63.29 12.14
CA CYS A 18 16.71 -63.38 11.73
C CYS A 18 16.58 -62.95 10.26
N ALA A 19 15.81 -63.71 9.47
CA ALA A 19 15.45 -63.33 8.11
C ALA A 19 14.88 -61.90 8.10
N PRO A 20 15.27 -61.03 7.14
CA PRO A 20 14.80 -59.65 7.11
C PRO A 20 13.28 -59.62 7.04
N THR A 21 12.66 -58.91 7.99
CA THR A 21 11.22 -58.64 8.01
C THR A 21 10.80 -57.94 6.71
N SER A 22 9.54 -58.09 6.30
CA SER A 22 8.99 -57.43 5.10
C SER A 22 9.23 -55.91 5.08
N GLU A 23 9.30 -55.30 6.27
CA GLU A 23 9.58 -53.88 6.49
C GLU A 23 11.06 -53.51 6.24
N ASN A 24 12.00 -54.39 6.59
CA ASN A 24 13.43 -54.21 6.28
C ASN A 24 13.68 -54.28 4.77
N ILE A 25 13.02 -55.21 4.07
CA ILE A 25 13.11 -55.34 2.61
C ILE A 25 12.54 -54.10 1.91
N LEU A 26 11.41 -53.57 2.39
CA LEU A 26 10.80 -52.34 1.87
C LEU A 26 11.71 -51.12 2.08
N ASN A 27 12.35 -51.01 3.25
CA ASN A 27 13.28 -49.93 3.56
C ASN A 27 14.56 -49.96 2.71
N GLU A 28 15.18 -51.14 2.52
CA GLU A 28 16.35 -51.29 1.66
C GLU A 28 16.03 -50.94 0.20
N ARG A 29 14.90 -51.41 -0.33
CA ARG A 29 14.42 -51.08 -1.67
C ARG A 29 14.15 -49.58 -1.83
N THR A 30 13.46 -48.97 -0.86
CA THR A 30 13.16 -47.54 -0.87
C THR A 30 14.44 -46.69 -0.88
N ASN A 31 15.44 -47.07 -0.10
CA ASN A 31 16.74 -46.39 -0.07
C ASN A 31 17.53 -46.55 -1.38
N SER A 32 17.49 -47.74 -1.99
CA SER A 32 18.10 -47.98 -3.30
C SER A 32 17.49 -47.10 -4.39
N LEU A 33 16.15 -47.06 -4.48
CA LEU A 33 15.41 -46.20 -5.41
C LEU A 33 15.71 -44.71 -5.18
N ARG A 34 15.78 -44.29 -3.92
CA ARG A 34 16.13 -42.91 -3.55
C ARG A 34 17.52 -42.53 -4.05
N SER A 35 18.50 -43.42 -3.93
CA SER A 35 19.87 -43.17 -4.40
C SER A 35 19.93 -42.99 -5.92
N LEU A 36 19.27 -43.87 -6.67
CA LEU A 36 19.22 -43.80 -8.14
C LEU A 36 18.55 -42.51 -8.62
N LEU A 37 17.43 -42.14 -7.99
CA LEU A 37 16.74 -40.89 -8.30
C LEU A 37 17.62 -39.67 -8.03
N LYS A 38 18.34 -39.65 -6.89
CA LYS A 38 19.26 -38.56 -6.56
C LYS A 38 20.38 -38.41 -7.60
N GLU A 39 20.97 -39.51 -8.04
CA GLU A 39 22.04 -39.48 -9.06
C GLU A 39 21.54 -38.92 -10.39
N ARG A 40 20.35 -39.36 -10.85
CA ARG A 40 19.72 -38.85 -12.07
C ARG A 40 19.42 -37.37 -11.99
N LEU A 41 18.78 -36.93 -10.90
CA LEU A 41 18.44 -35.52 -10.71
C LEU A 41 19.69 -34.65 -10.55
N LYS A 42 20.71 -35.15 -9.85
CA LYS A 42 22.00 -34.46 -9.74
C LYS A 42 22.58 -34.21 -11.13
N LYS A 43 22.69 -35.26 -11.97
CA LYS A 43 23.18 -35.13 -13.35
C LYS A 43 22.33 -34.18 -14.20
N LYS A 44 21.01 -34.21 -14.06
CA LYS A 44 20.08 -33.34 -14.80
C LYS A 44 20.24 -31.86 -14.47
N TYR A 45 20.58 -31.53 -13.21
CA TYR A 45 20.68 -30.15 -12.73
C TYR A 45 22.13 -29.71 -12.44
N GLN A 46 23.13 -30.51 -12.82
CA GLN A 46 24.55 -30.25 -12.54
C GLN A 46 25.10 -29.06 -13.34
N ASP A 47 24.59 -28.85 -14.57
CA ASP A 47 24.96 -27.73 -15.44
C ASP A 47 24.23 -26.42 -15.06
N LEU A 48 23.71 -26.31 -13.83
CA LEU A 48 23.35 -24.99 -13.32
C LEU A 48 24.62 -24.15 -13.31
N ASP A 49 24.65 -23.16 -14.19
CA ASP A 49 25.64 -22.11 -14.23
C ASP A 49 25.82 -21.58 -12.80
N THR A 50 26.93 -21.95 -12.15
CA THR A 50 27.20 -21.75 -10.73
C THR A 50 27.20 -20.27 -10.33
N ALA A 51 27.15 -19.38 -11.32
CA ALA A 51 26.91 -17.96 -11.20
C ALA A 51 25.51 -17.59 -10.67
N TYR A 52 24.48 -18.43 -10.85
CA TYR A 52 23.07 -18.10 -10.53
C TYR A 52 22.55 -18.74 -9.23
N CYS A 53 23.17 -18.44 -8.09
CA CYS A 53 22.75 -18.98 -6.78
C CYS A 53 22.78 -17.94 -5.66
N ALA A 54 22.37 -16.70 -5.93
CA ALA A 54 22.02 -15.80 -4.82
C ALA A 54 20.76 -16.34 -4.11
N PRO A 55 20.72 -16.32 -2.77
CA PRO A 55 19.53 -16.69 -2.02
C PRO A 55 18.40 -15.73 -2.39
N LEU A 56 17.25 -16.26 -2.81
CA LEU A 56 16.09 -15.45 -3.15
C LEU A 56 15.20 -15.36 -1.92
N LYS A 57 14.83 -14.15 -1.50
CA LYS A 57 13.93 -13.96 -0.36
C LYS A 57 12.49 -14.31 -0.74
N LEU A 58 11.86 -15.07 0.15
CA LEU A 58 10.50 -15.54 0.01
C LEU A 58 9.65 -14.92 1.12
N HIS A 59 8.58 -14.25 0.72
CA HIS A 59 7.65 -13.63 1.66
C HIS A 59 6.46 -14.56 1.85
N LEU A 60 6.18 -14.90 3.10
CA LEU A 60 5.00 -15.64 3.47
C LEU A 60 3.76 -14.75 3.36
N PHE A 61 2.80 -15.14 2.51
CA PHE A 61 1.47 -14.54 2.50
C PHE A 61 0.51 -15.48 3.23
N LYS A 62 0.09 -15.09 4.43
CA LYS A 62 -1.04 -15.75 5.10
C LYS A 62 -2.36 -15.25 4.51
N ARG A 63 -3.27 -16.21 4.32
CA ARG A 63 -4.60 -16.08 3.72
C ARG A 63 -5.37 -14.86 4.23
N ALA A 64 -5.75 -13.96 3.32
CA ALA A 64 -7.00 -13.22 3.42
C ALA A 64 -8.05 -14.01 2.62
N ASP A 65 -9.20 -14.33 3.22
CA ASP A 65 -10.31 -14.98 2.52
C ASP A 65 -10.85 -14.04 1.43
N GLU A 66 -10.34 -14.17 0.20
CA GLU A 66 -10.79 -13.40 -0.97
C GLU A 66 -12.12 -13.92 -1.58
N ASP A 67 -12.79 -14.89 -0.94
CA ASP A 67 -14.12 -15.36 -1.35
C ASP A 67 -15.27 -14.84 -0.45
N VAL A 68 -15.17 -13.60 0.04
CA VAL A 68 -16.34 -12.86 0.57
C VAL A 68 -16.50 -11.53 -0.16
N LYS A 69 -17.07 -11.59 -1.36
CA LYS A 69 -17.86 -10.46 -1.88
C LYS A 69 -19.09 -10.28 -0.98
N SER A 70 -18.99 -9.47 0.06
CA SER A 70 -20.04 -8.58 0.57
C SER A 70 -19.65 -8.01 1.94
N GLU A 71 -19.81 -6.70 2.08
CA GLU A 71 -19.84 -5.90 3.30
C GLU A 71 -20.15 -6.71 4.58
N LYS A 72 -19.12 -7.13 5.33
CA LYS A 72 -19.28 -7.55 6.74
C LYS A 72 -18.00 -7.68 7.59
N VAL A 73 -16.82 -7.28 7.11
CA VAL A 73 -15.55 -7.44 7.87
C VAL A 73 -14.92 -6.09 8.29
N LEU A 74 -15.72 -5.18 8.84
CA LEU A 74 -15.20 -4.00 9.58
C LEU A 74 -15.77 -3.90 11.00
N LYS A 75 -16.06 -5.06 11.60
CA LYS A 75 -16.24 -5.25 13.04
C LYS A 75 -15.61 -6.60 13.41
N GLY A 76 -14.37 -6.56 13.87
CA GLY A 76 -13.60 -7.74 14.28
C GLY A 76 -12.22 -7.80 13.62
N LEU A 77 -11.40 -6.78 13.87
CA LEU A 77 -9.98 -6.77 13.48
C LEU A 77 -9.15 -6.32 14.68
N GLU A 78 -9.17 -7.11 15.76
CA GLU A 78 -7.97 -7.28 16.57
C GLU A 78 -7.02 -8.19 15.76
N TRP A 79 -6.38 -7.63 14.74
CA TRP A 79 -5.15 -8.22 14.22
C TRP A 79 -4.02 -7.73 15.12
N PRO A 80 -3.21 -8.59 15.74
CA PRO A 80 -2.07 -8.15 16.50
C PRO A 80 -1.11 -7.45 15.53
N ILE A 81 -0.93 -6.15 15.68
CA ILE A 81 0.09 -5.37 14.96
C ILE A 81 1.50 -5.95 15.21
N ASN A 82 1.72 -6.83 16.20
CA ASN A 82 2.92 -7.66 16.30
C ASN A 82 3.16 -8.57 15.09
N ASP A 83 2.12 -9.06 14.40
CA ASP A 83 2.25 -9.82 13.14
C ASP A 83 2.55 -8.91 11.93
N PHE A 84 2.33 -7.60 12.08
CA PHE A 84 2.63 -6.56 11.08
C PHE A 84 4.01 -5.90 11.32
N LEU A 85 4.42 -5.79 12.60
CA LEU A 85 5.72 -5.29 13.07
C LEU A 85 6.82 -6.33 12.99
N ASN A 86 6.46 -7.61 13.01
CA ASN A 86 7.26 -8.64 12.38
C ASN A 86 7.12 -8.41 10.87
N ALA A 87 7.91 -7.47 10.36
CA ALA A 87 8.19 -7.36 8.95
C ALA A 87 8.50 -8.77 8.45
N GLU A 88 7.54 -9.32 7.70
CA GLU A 88 7.71 -10.34 6.69
C GLU A 88 8.54 -11.54 7.18
N ASP A 89 7.90 -12.63 7.60
CA ASP A 89 8.58 -13.91 7.80
C ASP A 89 9.26 -14.29 6.47
N VAL A 90 10.51 -13.85 6.32
CA VAL A 90 11.42 -14.26 5.27
C VAL A 90 11.66 -15.72 5.54
N ILE A 91 10.98 -16.57 4.80
CA ILE A 91 11.15 -18.01 4.93
C ILE A 91 12.26 -18.44 3.99
N GLU A 92 13.13 -19.33 4.45
CA GLU A 92 14.00 -20.02 3.52
C GLU A 92 13.22 -21.12 2.82
N TYR A 93 13.73 -21.63 1.69
CA TYR A 93 13.13 -22.80 1.07
C TYR A 93 13.05 -23.99 2.04
N VAL A 94 13.98 -24.06 3.03
CA VAL A 94 14.02 -25.02 4.15
C VAL A 94 12.76 -24.99 5.02
N ASP A 95 12.05 -23.87 5.03
CA ASP A 95 10.88 -23.64 5.89
C ASP A 95 9.55 -23.68 5.11
N LEU A 96 9.59 -23.89 3.78
CA LEU A 96 8.42 -23.87 2.89
C LEU A 96 7.30 -24.80 3.35
N PHE A 97 7.64 -25.95 3.92
CA PHE A 97 6.68 -26.97 4.37
C PHE A 97 6.57 -27.09 5.89
N LYS A 98 7.28 -26.24 6.67
CA LYS A 98 7.16 -26.27 8.13
C LYS A 98 5.82 -25.67 8.57
N PRO A 99 5.06 -26.35 9.45
CA PRO A 99 3.80 -25.82 9.97
C PRO A 99 4.02 -24.50 10.71
N CYS A 100 3.04 -23.59 10.63
CA CYS A 100 3.11 -22.31 11.35
C CYS A 100 2.97 -22.55 12.86
N PRO A 101 3.65 -21.80 13.75
CA PRO A 101 3.54 -21.99 15.20
C PRO A 101 2.11 -21.90 15.78
N ILE A 102 1.16 -21.37 15.01
CA ILE A 102 -0.24 -21.15 15.42
C ILE A 102 -1.18 -22.28 14.92
N THR A 103 -0.77 -23.07 13.91
CA THR A 103 -1.61 -24.12 13.30
C THR A 103 -0.88 -25.46 13.31
N THR A 104 -1.50 -26.50 13.86
CA THR A 104 -0.96 -27.88 13.90
C THR A 104 -1.20 -28.68 12.62
N GLU A 105 -1.77 -28.09 11.57
CA GLU A 105 -2.06 -28.77 10.31
C GLU A 105 -0.82 -28.90 9.42
N ASP A 106 -0.57 -30.12 8.91
CA ASP A 106 0.49 -30.41 7.95
C ASP A 106 0.23 -29.72 6.60
N ILE A 107 1.25 -29.04 6.07
CA ILE A 107 1.13 -28.28 4.83
C ILE A 107 1.28 -29.23 3.64
N ARG A 108 0.16 -29.44 2.93
CA ARG A 108 0.13 -30.26 1.72
C ARG A 108 0.61 -29.49 0.50
N THR A 109 -0.02 -28.37 0.15
CA THR A 109 0.23 -27.65 -1.10
C THR A 109 0.73 -26.23 -0.83
N VAL A 110 1.89 -25.91 -1.42
CA VAL A 110 2.52 -24.59 -1.40
C VAL A 110 2.55 -24.02 -2.82
N LEU A 111 2.02 -22.80 -3.00
CA LEU A 111 2.14 -22.04 -4.24
C LEU A 111 3.18 -20.93 -4.07
N MET A 112 4.26 -20.99 -4.85
CA MET A 112 5.24 -19.92 -4.99
C MET A 112 4.90 -19.07 -6.22
N LYS A 113 4.50 -17.82 -6.01
CA LYS A 113 4.22 -16.86 -7.06
C LYS A 113 5.30 -15.78 -7.15
N GLY A 114 5.36 -15.07 -8.26
CA GLY A 114 6.23 -13.90 -8.40
C GLY A 114 6.31 -13.41 -9.83
N THR A 115 6.93 -12.26 -10.04
CA THR A 115 7.07 -11.67 -11.38
C THR A 115 7.83 -12.59 -12.33
N PRO A 116 7.54 -12.56 -13.64
CA PRO A 116 8.27 -13.37 -14.60
C PRO A 116 9.79 -13.18 -14.52
N GLY A 117 10.50 -14.30 -14.42
CA GLY A 117 11.96 -14.37 -14.42
C GLY A 117 12.69 -13.83 -13.18
N ILE A 118 11.95 -13.59 -12.09
CA ILE A 118 12.48 -13.34 -10.73
C ILE A 118 13.29 -14.53 -10.13
N GLY A 119 13.33 -15.69 -10.80
CA GLY A 119 14.12 -16.85 -10.38
C GLY A 119 13.36 -18.05 -9.81
N LYS A 120 12.04 -18.16 -10.01
CA LYS A 120 11.21 -19.30 -9.54
C LYS A 120 11.75 -20.68 -9.95
N THR A 121 11.97 -20.89 -11.24
CA THR A 121 12.54 -22.15 -11.77
C THR A 121 13.97 -22.36 -11.28
N THR A 122 14.76 -21.30 -11.11
CA THR A 122 16.09 -21.38 -10.50
C THR A 122 16.02 -21.86 -9.06
N ALA A 123 15.04 -21.38 -8.28
CA ALA A 123 14.80 -21.82 -6.90
C ALA A 123 14.42 -23.31 -6.84
N VAL A 124 13.56 -23.78 -7.74
CA VAL A 124 13.21 -25.22 -7.85
C VAL A 124 14.45 -26.05 -8.17
N LYS A 125 15.22 -25.66 -9.19
CA LYS A 125 16.43 -26.38 -9.61
C LYS A 125 17.46 -26.43 -8.47
N LYS A 126 17.68 -25.30 -7.79
CA LYS A 126 18.57 -25.21 -6.62
C LYS A 126 18.10 -26.10 -5.47
N PHE A 127 16.81 -26.06 -5.13
CA PHE A 127 16.24 -26.94 -4.09
C PHE A 127 16.48 -28.42 -4.40
N VAL A 128 16.21 -28.84 -5.64
CA VAL A 128 16.41 -30.23 -6.05
C VAL A 128 17.88 -30.60 -5.92
N LEU A 129 18.80 -29.75 -6.39
CA LEU A 129 20.24 -29.98 -6.27
C LEU A 129 20.67 -30.09 -4.79
N ASP A 130 20.26 -29.13 -3.95
CA ASP A 130 20.54 -29.13 -2.51
C ASP A 130 20.00 -30.42 -1.83
N TRP A 131 18.84 -30.93 -2.25
CA TRP A 131 18.27 -32.19 -1.75
C TRP A 131 19.08 -33.42 -2.21
N THR A 132 19.51 -33.45 -3.48
CA THR A 132 20.35 -34.55 -4.00
C THR A 132 21.70 -34.62 -3.29
N GLU A 133 22.26 -33.47 -2.92
CA GLU A 133 23.56 -33.35 -2.26
C GLU A 133 23.49 -33.45 -0.74
N GLY A 134 22.30 -33.67 -0.17
CA GLY A 134 22.12 -33.88 1.26
C GLY A 134 22.07 -32.60 2.11
N ARG A 135 21.98 -31.42 1.48
CA ARG A 135 21.97 -30.12 2.16
C ARG A 135 20.60 -29.71 2.71
N THR A 136 19.49 -30.24 2.17
CA THR A 136 18.12 -29.85 2.60
C THR A 136 17.11 -31.00 2.55
N HIS A 137 16.02 -30.90 3.33
CA HIS A 137 14.82 -31.78 3.34
C HIS A 137 15.07 -33.29 3.19
N GLN A 138 15.98 -33.83 3.98
CA GLN A 138 16.28 -35.27 3.96
C GLN A 138 15.19 -36.14 4.60
N ASP A 139 14.20 -35.53 5.24
CA ASP A 139 12.97 -36.15 5.72
C ASP A 139 12.00 -36.51 4.57
N ILE A 140 12.16 -35.88 3.40
CA ILE A 140 11.45 -36.23 2.17
C ILE A 140 12.22 -37.36 1.45
N THR A 141 11.54 -38.48 1.26
CA THR A 141 12.10 -39.69 0.62
C THR A 141 12.28 -39.51 -0.88
N PHE A 142 11.28 -38.97 -1.57
CA PHE A 142 11.29 -38.77 -3.03
C PHE A 142 10.88 -37.35 -3.39
N VAL A 143 11.70 -36.66 -4.20
CA VAL A 143 11.38 -35.37 -4.81
C VAL A 143 11.19 -35.58 -6.30
N LEU A 144 9.99 -35.28 -6.81
CA LEU A 144 9.55 -35.58 -8.16
C LEU A 144 9.23 -34.28 -8.93
N PRO A 145 10.23 -33.65 -9.56
CA PRO A 145 10.03 -32.41 -10.31
C PRO A 145 9.47 -32.66 -11.70
N PHE A 146 8.28 -32.10 -11.96
CA PHE A 146 7.63 -32.06 -13.26
C PHE A 146 7.70 -30.65 -13.84
N ASN A 147 8.23 -30.54 -15.06
CA ASN A 147 8.12 -29.32 -15.86
C ASN A 147 6.75 -29.32 -16.55
N LEU A 148 5.86 -28.37 -16.19
CA LEU A 148 4.51 -28.32 -16.75
C LEU A 148 4.49 -27.96 -18.24
N THR A 149 5.56 -27.33 -18.76
CA THR A 149 5.77 -27.12 -20.19
C THR A 149 6.00 -28.45 -20.91
N GLU A 150 6.82 -29.33 -20.34
CA GLU A 150 7.10 -30.67 -20.89
C GLU A 150 5.85 -31.57 -20.86
N LEU A 151 5.08 -31.51 -19.77
CA LEU A 151 3.78 -32.21 -19.68
C LEU A 151 2.77 -31.70 -20.73
N SER A 152 2.84 -30.42 -21.10
CA SER A 152 1.97 -29.84 -22.12
C SER A 152 2.33 -30.26 -23.56
N LEU A 153 3.54 -30.77 -23.79
CA LEU A 153 3.99 -31.30 -25.08
C LEU A 153 3.54 -32.74 -25.34
N MET A 154 3.19 -33.46 -24.28
CA MET A 154 2.70 -34.82 -24.41
C MET A 154 1.39 -34.81 -25.20
N LYS A 155 1.31 -35.66 -26.24
CA LYS A 155 0.06 -35.86 -26.99
C LYS A 155 -1.04 -36.29 -26.01
N PRO A 156 -2.33 -35.96 -26.29
CA PRO A 156 -3.44 -36.36 -25.43
C PRO A 156 -3.70 -37.87 -25.52
N GLU A 157 -2.83 -38.66 -24.90
CA GLU A 157 -3.07 -40.05 -24.56
C GLU A 157 -3.53 -40.12 -23.10
N LYS A 158 -4.45 -41.05 -22.81
CA LYS A 158 -4.79 -41.36 -21.43
C LYS A 158 -3.64 -42.18 -20.86
N CYS A 159 -3.16 -41.80 -19.69
CA CYS A 159 -2.18 -42.58 -18.96
C CYS A 159 -2.52 -42.61 -17.47
N SER A 160 -2.00 -43.61 -16.76
CA SER A 160 -2.07 -43.66 -15.30
C SER A 160 -0.95 -42.83 -14.69
N LEU A 161 -1.09 -42.46 -13.40
CA LEU A 161 -0.02 -41.73 -12.70
C LEU A 161 1.28 -42.54 -12.67
N LEU A 162 1.18 -43.87 -12.61
CA LEU A 162 2.35 -44.76 -12.64
C LEU A 162 3.02 -44.80 -14.01
N GLN A 163 2.25 -44.85 -15.09
CA GLN A 163 2.81 -44.71 -16.43
C GLN A 163 3.49 -43.35 -16.60
N LEU A 164 2.88 -42.28 -16.06
CA LEU A 164 3.50 -40.94 -16.07
C LEU A 164 4.81 -40.93 -15.27
N LEU A 165 4.84 -41.51 -14.07
CA LEU A 165 6.07 -41.61 -13.27
C LEU A 165 7.13 -42.44 -13.97
N GLY A 166 6.80 -43.61 -14.52
CA GLY A 166 7.74 -44.45 -15.25
C GLY A 166 8.29 -43.80 -16.53
N LEU A 167 7.58 -42.85 -17.13
CA LEU A 167 8.06 -42.08 -18.29
C LEU A 167 9.15 -41.08 -17.91
N PHE A 168 9.02 -40.40 -16.76
CA PHE A 168 9.95 -39.34 -16.33
C PHE A 168 11.03 -39.84 -15.37
N PHE A 169 10.72 -40.90 -14.61
CA PHE A 169 11.51 -41.51 -13.55
C PHE A 169 11.41 -43.05 -13.69
N PRO A 170 12.03 -43.64 -14.73
CA PRO A 170 11.94 -45.07 -15.03
C PRO A 170 12.45 -45.98 -13.90
N GLU A 171 13.20 -45.44 -12.94
CA GLU A 171 13.66 -46.14 -11.75
C GLU A 171 12.50 -46.43 -10.78
N LEU A 172 11.44 -45.61 -10.76
CA LEU A 172 10.30 -45.69 -9.85
C LEU A 172 9.20 -46.65 -10.38
N THR A 173 9.54 -47.94 -10.47
CA THR A 173 8.61 -48.98 -10.94
C THR A 173 7.74 -49.60 -9.85
N ASP A 174 8.06 -49.37 -8.58
CA ASP A 174 7.40 -49.98 -7.42
C ASP A 174 6.41 -49.00 -6.75
N VAL A 175 5.12 -49.35 -6.81
CA VAL A 175 4.00 -48.54 -6.27
C VAL A 175 3.96 -48.56 -4.75
N ASP A 176 4.34 -49.70 -4.15
CA ASP A 176 4.20 -49.90 -2.71
C ASP A 176 5.24 -49.07 -1.96
N ALA A 177 6.43 -48.89 -2.53
CA ALA A 177 7.46 -47.98 -2.02
C ALA A 177 7.00 -46.51 -2.02
N LEU A 178 6.28 -46.07 -3.06
CA LEU A 178 5.82 -44.67 -3.17
C LEU A 178 4.65 -44.35 -2.21
N GLN A 179 3.77 -45.31 -1.93
CA GLN A 179 2.60 -45.08 -1.06
C GLN A 179 2.98 -44.96 0.43
N HIS A 180 4.07 -45.59 0.86
CA HIS A 180 4.55 -45.57 2.24
C HIS A 180 5.64 -44.52 2.50
N ALA A 181 6.10 -43.83 1.46
CA ALA A 181 7.16 -42.83 1.53
C ALA A 181 6.62 -41.39 1.65
N ARG A 182 7.46 -40.48 2.18
CA ARG A 182 7.21 -39.03 2.08
C ARG A 182 7.63 -38.55 0.70
N VAL A 183 6.64 -38.18 -0.11
CA VAL A 183 6.83 -37.76 -1.51
C VAL A 183 6.52 -36.27 -1.64
N LEU A 184 7.39 -35.53 -2.33
CA LEU A 184 7.16 -34.15 -2.76
C LEU A 184 7.06 -34.10 -4.29
N PHE A 185 5.90 -33.67 -4.79
CA PHE A 185 5.71 -33.33 -6.20
C PHE A 185 6.03 -31.85 -6.40
N VAL A 186 6.95 -31.53 -7.31
CA VAL A 186 7.23 -30.14 -7.70
C VAL A 186 6.67 -29.90 -9.09
N LEU A 187 5.68 -29.02 -9.21
CA LEU A 187 5.04 -28.64 -10.47
C LEU A 187 5.57 -27.26 -10.88
N ASP A 188 6.60 -27.27 -11.72
CA ASP A 188 7.31 -26.05 -12.12
C ASP A 188 6.62 -25.36 -13.32
N ASP A 189 6.36 -24.08 -13.14
CA ASP A 189 5.84 -23.09 -14.09
C ASP A 189 4.41 -23.34 -14.59
N LEU A 190 3.45 -23.18 -13.68
CA LEU A 190 2.02 -23.32 -13.98
C LEU A 190 1.55 -22.31 -15.04
N SER A 191 2.14 -21.12 -15.10
CA SER A 191 1.86 -20.12 -16.13
C SER A 191 2.09 -20.63 -17.56
N LYS A 192 2.99 -21.60 -17.76
CA LYS A 192 3.27 -22.20 -19.08
C LYS A 192 2.44 -23.44 -19.38
N CYS A 193 1.58 -23.88 -18.45
CA CYS A 193 0.77 -25.08 -18.62
C CYS A 193 -0.38 -24.83 -19.61
N LYS A 194 -0.42 -25.57 -20.73
CA LYS A 194 -1.50 -25.49 -21.72
C LYS A 194 -2.69 -26.41 -21.40
N LEU A 195 -2.58 -27.21 -20.35
CA LEU A 195 -3.63 -28.16 -19.95
C LEU A 195 -4.79 -27.41 -19.30
N LYS A 196 -6.03 -27.73 -19.70
CA LYS A 196 -7.23 -27.15 -19.08
C LYS A 196 -7.50 -27.82 -17.73
N LEU A 197 -7.06 -27.21 -16.64
CA LEU A 197 -7.23 -27.71 -15.27
C LEU A 197 -8.60 -27.29 -14.72
N ASN A 198 -9.61 -28.14 -14.92
CA ASN A 198 -10.96 -27.86 -14.41
C ASN A 198 -11.26 -28.64 -13.13
N PHE A 199 -11.10 -27.98 -11.98
CA PHE A 199 -11.24 -28.57 -10.65
C PHE A 199 -12.66 -29.07 -10.31
N TRP A 200 -13.69 -28.56 -11.00
CA TRP A 200 -15.08 -28.82 -10.66
C TRP A 200 -15.71 -29.94 -11.50
N TYR A 201 -15.31 -30.07 -12.78
CA TYR A 201 -15.91 -31.04 -13.70
C TYR A 201 -15.13 -32.36 -13.80
N ILE A 202 -13.86 -32.38 -13.37
CA ILE A 202 -13.03 -33.58 -13.40
C ILE A 202 -13.46 -34.54 -12.28
N LYS A 203 -13.81 -35.79 -12.61
CA LYS A 203 -14.20 -36.81 -11.62
C LYS A 203 -13.04 -37.14 -10.68
N SER A 204 -13.35 -37.31 -9.40
CA SER A 204 -12.39 -37.78 -8.39
C SER A 204 -11.95 -39.22 -8.72
N CYS A 205 -10.66 -39.49 -8.57
CA CYS A 205 -10.05 -40.80 -8.76
C CYS A 205 -8.90 -40.97 -7.79
N SER A 206 -8.95 -42.04 -6.98
CA SER A 206 -7.91 -42.40 -6.01
C SER A 206 -7.00 -43.53 -6.46
N ASP A 207 -7.34 -44.22 -7.55
CA ASP A 207 -6.54 -45.33 -8.07
C ASP A 207 -5.39 -44.81 -8.95
N PRO A 208 -4.11 -44.96 -8.54
CA PRO A 208 -2.95 -44.52 -9.32
C PRO A 208 -2.70 -45.35 -10.59
N LYS A 209 -3.34 -46.53 -10.72
CA LYS A 209 -3.25 -47.40 -11.91
C LYS A 209 -4.28 -47.06 -12.99
N LYS A 210 -5.30 -46.26 -12.66
CA LYS A 210 -6.36 -45.91 -13.61
C LYS A 210 -5.87 -44.90 -14.64
N GLU A 211 -6.17 -45.16 -15.92
CA GLU A 211 -5.82 -44.26 -17.02
C GLU A 211 -6.76 -43.05 -17.08
N LEU A 212 -6.18 -41.85 -17.02
CA LEU A 212 -6.85 -40.57 -17.03
C LEU A 212 -6.17 -39.63 -18.04
N SER A 213 -6.84 -38.53 -18.39
CA SER A 213 -6.13 -37.46 -19.12
C SER A 213 -5.12 -36.77 -18.20
N LEU A 214 -4.07 -36.18 -18.76
CA LEU A 214 -3.06 -35.42 -17.99
C LEU A 214 -3.69 -34.33 -17.11
N SER A 215 -4.68 -33.59 -17.63
CA SER A 215 -5.44 -32.60 -16.84
C SER A 215 -6.15 -33.23 -15.65
N ALA A 216 -6.71 -34.43 -15.84
CA ALA A 216 -7.38 -35.16 -14.76
C ALA A 216 -6.39 -35.71 -13.73
N LEU A 217 -5.21 -36.19 -14.13
CA LEU A 217 -4.15 -36.61 -13.19
C LEU A 217 -3.71 -35.44 -12.30
N LEU A 218 -3.38 -34.29 -12.90
CA LEU A 218 -2.90 -33.11 -12.17
C LEU A 218 -3.97 -32.58 -11.20
N VAL A 219 -5.23 -32.48 -11.64
CA VAL A 219 -6.32 -32.02 -10.77
C VAL A 219 -6.57 -33.00 -9.62
N ASN A 220 -6.57 -34.32 -9.87
CA ASN A 220 -6.73 -35.30 -8.79
C ASN A 220 -5.53 -35.30 -7.81
N LEU A 221 -4.31 -35.02 -8.28
CA LEU A 221 -3.14 -34.85 -7.42
C LEU A 221 -3.25 -33.61 -6.53
N LEU A 222 -3.59 -32.45 -7.12
CA LEU A 222 -3.76 -31.18 -6.43
C LEU A 222 -4.92 -31.19 -5.41
N ARG A 223 -6.02 -31.87 -5.74
CA ARG A 223 -7.14 -32.08 -4.80
C ARG A 223 -6.82 -33.03 -3.66
N GLY A 224 -5.76 -33.84 -3.80
CA GLY A 224 -5.42 -34.92 -2.87
C GLY A 224 -6.24 -36.21 -3.06
N ASP A 225 -6.98 -36.33 -4.17
CA ASP A 225 -7.65 -37.58 -4.55
C ASP A 225 -6.58 -38.67 -4.85
N LEU A 226 -5.51 -38.29 -5.55
CA LEU A 226 -4.31 -39.11 -5.76
C LEU A 226 -3.21 -38.70 -4.79
N PHE A 227 -2.61 -39.69 -4.12
CA PHE A 227 -1.52 -39.51 -3.14
C PHE A 227 -1.84 -38.46 -2.05
N PRO A 228 -2.84 -38.71 -1.17
CA PRO A 228 -3.32 -37.75 -0.16
C PRO A 228 -2.28 -37.35 0.90
N LYS A 229 -1.19 -38.12 1.05
CA LYS A 229 -0.07 -37.82 1.96
C LYS A 229 1.10 -37.08 1.31
N ALA A 230 1.11 -36.94 -0.01
CA ALA A 230 2.23 -36.30 -0.72
C ALA A 230 2.19 -34.77 -0.58
N GLN A 231 3.34 -34.13 -0.41
CA GLN A 231 3.44 -32.68 -0.49
C GLN A 231 3.51 -32.22 -1.94
N ILE A 232 3.05 -31.00 -2.21
CA ILE A 232 3.01 -30.41 -3.53
C ILE A 232 3.58 -28.99 -3.46
N TRP A 233 4.60 -28.73 -4.26
CA TRP A 233 5.11 -27.39 -4.52
C TRP A 233 4.73 -26.98 -5.93
N VAL A 234 4.01 -25.86 -6.09
CA VAL A 234 3.68 -25.29 -7.38
C VAL A 234 4.39 -23.96 -7.53
N THR A 235 5.01 -23.70 -8.69
CA THR A 235 5.50 -22.35 -9.04
C THR A 235 4.61 -21.75 -10.13
N SER A 236 4.32 -20.45 -10.04
CA SER A 236 3.54 -19.74 -11.07
C SER A 236 3.92 -18.27 -11.16
N SER A 237 3.57 -17.59 -12.25
CA SER A 237 3.56 -16.12 -12.26
C SER A 237 2.48 -15.60 -11.30
N SER A 238 2.61 -14.36 -10.82
CA SER A 238 1.61 -13.77 -9.89
C SER A 238 0.18 -13.77 -10.44
N GLN A 239 0.02 -13.75 -11.76
CA GLN A 239 -1.29 -13.75 -12.43
C GLN A 239 -1.73 -15.14 -12.92
N GLY A 240 -0.81 -16.10 -13.04
CA GLY A 240 -1.12 -17.52 -13.32
C GLY A 240 -1.47 -18.32 -12.06
N ALA A 241 -1.48 -17.67 -10.89
CA ALA A 241 -1.80 -18.28 -9.60
C ALA A 241 -3.27 -18.70 -9.49
N ASP A 242 -4.18 -17.94 -10.11
CA ASP A 242 -5.64 -18.09 -9.98
C ASP A 242 -6.20 -19.35 -10.65
N ILE A 243 -5.38 -20.06 -11.44
CA ILE A 243 -5.76 -21.33 -12.08
C ILE A 243 -6.12 -22.38 -11.03
N ILE A 244 -5.46 -22.35 -9.86
CA ILE A 244 -5.73 -23.27 -8.75
C ILE A 244 -6.65 -22.56 -7.76
N PRO A 245 -7.87 -23.07 -7.52
CA PRO A 245 -8.75 -22.52 -6.50
C PRO A 245 -8.07 -22.47 -5.12
N SER A 246 -8.21 -21.34 -4.44
CA SER A 246 -7.61 -21.05 -3.12
C SER A 246 -7.82 -22.16 -2.08
N LYS A 247 -8.98 -22.84 -2.10
CA LYS A 247 -9.29 -23.97 -1.21
C LYS A 247 -8.35 -25.18 -1.33
N PHE A 248 -7.58 -25.30 -2.40
CA PHE A 248 -6.60 -26.38 -2.58
C PHE A 248 -5.16 -25.93 -2.26
N LEU A 249 -4.97 -24.70 -1.81
CA LEU A 249 -3.69 -24.12 -1.43
C LEU A 249 -3.65 -23.90 0.09
N GLN A 250 -2.68 -24.51 0.77
CA GLN A 250 -2.49 -24.32 2.21
C GLN A 250 -1.53 -23.17 2.52
N ARG A 251 -0.61 -22.85 1.59
CA ARG A 251 0.34 -21.77 1.74
C ARG A 251 0.62 -21.10 0.40
N VAL A 252 0.69 -19.76 0.41
CA VAL A 252 1.11 -18.95 -0.74
C VAL A 252 2.34 -18.14 -0.34
N VAL A 253 3.34 -18.15 -1.20
CA VAL A 253 4.64 -17.50 -0.97
C VAL A 253 4.95 -16.65 -2.19
N GLU A 254 5.44 -15.43 -1.99
CA GLU A 254 5.90 -14.59 -3.09
C GLU A 254 7.42 -14.45 -3.09
N ILE A 255 8.03 -14.68 -4.24
CA ILE A 255 9.47 -14.48 -4.43
C ILE A 255 9.72 -13.03 -4.88
N GLN A 256 10.57 -12.31 -4.13
CA GLN A 256 10.83 -10.88 -4.35
C GLN A 256 12.14 -10.60 -5.11
N GLY A 257 12.92 -11.64 -5.40
CA GLY A 257 14.21 -11.49 -6.10
C GLY A 257 15.37 -11.25 -5.15
N LEU A 258 16.37 -10.50 -5.63
CA LEU A 258 17.56 -10.12 -4.88
C LEU A 258 17.26 -8.91 -3.98
N ASP A 259 17.71 -8.98 -2.72
CA ASP A 259 17.67 -7.82 -1.82
C ASP A 259 18.89 -6.90 -2.00
N ASP A 260 18.93 -5.78 -1.26
CA ASP A 260 19.98 -4.77 -1.39
C ASP A 260 21.40 -5.29 -1.10
N VAL A 261 21.55 -6.38 -0.37
CA VAL A 261 22.85 -7.02 -0.09
C VAL A 261 23.16 -8.07 -1.16
N ASP A 262 22.17 -8.89 -1.51
CA ASP A 262 22.29 -10.02 -2.42
C ASP A 262 22.62 -9.57 -3.85
N TRP A 263 22.02 -8.49 -4.35
CA TRP A 263 22.30 -8.04 -5.72
C TRP A 263 23.71 -7.45 -5.87
N GLU A 264 24.20 -6.76 -4.84
CA GLU A 264 25.56 -6.22 -4.87
C GLU A 264 26.58 -7.34 -4.88
N GLU A 265 26.39 -8.33 -4.01
CA GLU A 265 27.22 -9.52 -3.96
C GLU A 265 27.15 -10.31 -5.26
N TYR A 266 25.96 -10.40 -5.86
CA TYR A 266 25.78 -11.02 -7.17
C TYR A 266 26.60 -10.31 -8.26
N VAL A 267 26.56 -8.97 -8.31
CA VAL A 267 27.38 -8.19 -9.26
C VAL A 267 28.88 -8.37 -8.99
N ARG A 268 29.31 -8.38 -7.71
CA ARG A 268 30.72 -8.60 -7.34
C ARG A 268 31.25 -9.97 -7.76
N ARG A 269 30.40 -11.00 -7.82
CA ARG A 269 30.79 -12.33 -8.30
C ARG A 269 30.88 -12.42 -9.81
N LEU A 270 30.14 -11.59 -10.54
CA LEU A 270 30.12 -11.59 -11.99
C LEU A 270 31.25 -10.75 -12.61
N VAL A 271 31.58 -9.62 -11.98
CA VAL A 271 32.62 -8.70 -12.47
C VAL A 271 33.98 -9.14 -11.95
N CYS A 272 34.97 -9.28 -12.84
CA CYS A 272 36.29 -9.79 -12.49
C CYS A 272 37.09 -8.79 -11.64
N ASP A 273 36.99 -7.49 -11.93
CA ASP A 273 37.70 -6.42 -11.21
C ASP A 273 36.83 -5.83 -10.07
N CYS A 274 37.29 -5.97 -8.83
CA CYS A 274 36.58 -5.49 -7.63
C CYS A 274 36.30 -3.97 -7.64
N THR A 275 37.19 -3.18 -8.25
CA THR A 275 37.05 -1.71 -8.37
C THR A 275 35.95 -1.38 -9.37
N VAL A 276 35.94 -2.08 -10.51
CA VAL A 276 34.88 -1.95 -11.52
C VAL A 276 33.54 -2.41 -10.96
N ALA A 277 33.50 -3.52 -10.22
CA ALA A 277 32.29 -4.01 -9.55
C ALA A 277 31.70 -2.96 -8.60
N THR A 278 32.55 -2.32 -7.79
CA THR A 278 32.13 -1.27 -6.85
C THR A 278 31.59 -0.04 -7.59
N ARG A 279 32.27 0.40 -8.65
CA ARG A 279 31.81 1.53 -9.47
C ARG A 279 30.50 1.21 -10.19
N ALA A 280 30.34 -0.01 -10.69
CA ALA A 280 29.10 -0.46 -11.33
C ALA A 280 27.92 -0.44 -10.36
N ILE A 281 28.11 -0.93 -9.12
CA ILE A 281 27.10 -0.85 -8.06
C ILE A 281 26.69 0.59 -7.76
N VAL A 282 27.67 1.48 -7.60
CA VAL A 282 27.41 2.91 -7.35
C VAL A 282 26.63 3.53 -8.52
N HIS A 283 27.02 3.21 -9.75
CA HIS A 283 26.35 3.71 -10.94
C HIS A 283 24.89 3.26 -11.03
N VAL A 284 24.62 1.96 -10.83
CA VAL A 284 23.24 1.42 -10.82
C VAL A 284 22.40 2.11 -9.74
N LYS A 285 22.95 2.38 -8.54
CA LYS A 285 22.25 3.10 -7.46
C LYS A 285 21.94 4.56 -7.80
N SER A 286 22.75 5.21 -8.63
CA SER A 286 22.55 6.62 -9.00
C SER A 286 21.42 6.85 -10.02
N SER A 287 20.92 5.80 -10.67
CA SER A 287 19.79 5.91 -11.59
C SER A 287 18.56 5.17 -11.05
N ASN A 288 17.44 5.87 -10.91
CA ASN A 288 16.17 5.26 -10.52
C ASN A 288 15.70 4.18 -11.52
N ALA A 289 15.88 4.43 -12.82
CA ALA A 289 15.52 3.48 -13.88
C ALA A 289 16.25 2.14 -13.70
N LEU A 290 17.57 2.20 -13.48
CA LEU A 290 18.41 1.02 -13.29
C LEU A 290 18.18 0.35 -11.93
N TYR A 291 18.14 1.16 -10.87
CA TYR A 291 17.98 0.67 -9.50
C TYR A 291 16.62 -0.03 -9.29
N SER A 292 15.58 0.35 -10.04
CA SER A 292 14.27 -0.31 -10.01
C SER A 292 14.33 -1.78 -10.45
N GLN A 293 15.27 -2.13 -11.34
CA GLN A 293 15.40 -3.49 -11.90
C GLN A 293 16.37 -4.40 -11.14
N ARG A 294 17.05 -3.91 -10.09
CA ARG A 294 18.11 -4.63 -9.35
C ARG A 294 17.67 -5.97 -8.73
N SER A 295 16.38 -6.13 -8.45
CA SER A 295 15.86 -7.37 -7.87
C SER A 295 15.82 -8.50 -8.90
N LEU A 296 15.93 -8.20 -10.20
CA LEU A 296 15.95 -9.17 -11.29
C LEU A 296 17.38 -9.66 -11.55
N PRO A 297 17.70 -10.95 -11.29
CA PRO A 297 19.05 -11.47 -11.52
C PRO A 297 19.55 -11.30 -12.96
N VAL A 298 18.64 -11.40 -13.94
CA VAL A 298 18.97 -11.18 -15.36
C VAL A 298 19.41 -9.74 -15.62
N PHE A 299 18.78 -8.75 -14.97
CA PHE A 299 19.22 -7.37 -15.09
C PHE A 299 20.60 -7.18 -14.44
N CYS A 300 20.87 -7.77 -13.27
CA CYS A 300 22.19 -7.69 -12.65
C CYS A 300 23.28 -8.28 -13.55
N HIS A 301 22.99 -9.38 -14.26
CA HIS A 301 23.92 -9.94 -15.24
C HIS A 301 24.14 -8.99 -16.43
N VAL A 302 23.07 -8.42 -16.99
CA VAL A 302 23.16 -7.40 -18.05
C VAL A 302 24.01 -6.21 -17.59
N ALA A 303 23.73 -5.67 -16.41
CA ALA A 303 24.45 -4.53 -15.84
C ALA A 303 25.92 -4.85 -15.58
N ALA A 304 26.23 -6.03 -15.03
CA ALA A 304 27.60 -6.49 -14.81
C ALA A 304 28.38 -6.55 -16.13
N THR A 305 27.85 -7.23 -17.15
CA THR A 305 28.49 -7.35 -18.47
C THR A 305 28.70 -6.00 -19.14
N VAL A 306 27.67 -5.13 -19.14
CA VAL A 306 27.73 -3.84 -19.82
C VAL A 306 28.67 -2.88 -19.13
N LEU A 307 28.55 -2.73 -17.81
CA LEU A 307 29.37 -1.78 -17.06
C LEU A 307 30.82 -2.24 -16.96
N GLU A 308 31.09 -3.55 -16.88
CA GLU A 308 32.46 -4.07 -16.94
C GLU A 308 33.12 -3.73 -18.28
N GLU A 309 32.44 -3.99 -19.40
CA GLU A 309 32.95 -3.68 -20.74
C GLU A 309 33.19 -2.17 -20.93
N LEU A 310 32.21 -1.33 -20.56
CA LEU A 310 32.30 0.12 -20.75
C LEU A 310 33.35 0.76 -19.84
N MET A 311 33.45 0.32 -18.57
CA MET A 311 34.42 0.89 -17.63
C MET A 311 35.85 0.42 -17.88
N THR A 312 36.04 -0.73 -18.53
CA THR A 312 37.37 -1.30 -18.80
C THR A 312 37.90 -0.90 -20.18
N ASN A 313 37.04 -0.93 -21.21
CA ASN A 313 37.47 -0.80 -22.61
C ASN A 313 37.07 0.53 -23.27
N ALA A 314 36.12 1.28 -22.70
CA ALA A 314 35.58 2.49 -23.30
C ALA A 314 35.92 3.75 -22.48
N CYS A 315 37.20 4.14 -22.46
CA CYS A 315 37.62 5.44 -21.93
C CYS A 315 36.92 6.57 -22.72
N ASN A 316 36.07 7.36 -22.04
CA ASN A 316 35.34 8.54 -22.54
C ASN A 316 33.91 8.32 -23.10
N MET A 317 33.28 7.17 -22.90
CA MET A 317 31.84 7.00 -23.19
C MET A 317 30.99 7.35 -21.94
N GLU A 318 29.87 8.05 -22.14
CA GLU A 318 28.86 8.22 -21.08
C GLU A 318 28.26 6.87 -20.70
N LEU A 319 28.05 6.64 -19.41
CA LEU A 319 27.50 5.39 -18.91
C LEU A 319 25.97 5.37 -19.06
N PRO A 320 25.37 4.23 -19.46
CA PRO A 320 23.92 4.08 -19.58
C PRO A 320 23.17 4.50 -18.33
N LEU A 321 22.14 5.34 -18.46
CA LEU A 321 21.30 5.76 -17.33
C LEU A 321 19.92 5.10 -17.34
N THR A 322 19.52 4.51 -18.46
CA THR A 322 18.20 3.88 -18.64
C THR A 322 18.32 2.38 -18.90
N SER A 323 17.23 1.64 -18.68
CA SER A 323 17.21 0.20 -18.95
C SER A 323 17.35 -0.07 -20.44
N SER A 324 16.73 0.73 -21.30
CA SER A 324 16.87 0.57 -22.76
C SER A 324 18.31 0.73 -23.22
N GLU A 325 19.08 1.65 -22.63
CA GLU A 325 20.50 1.79 -22.95
C GLU A 325 21.29 0.56 -22.50
N MET A 326 21.06 0.07 -21.27
CA MET A 326 21.71 -1.16 -20.78
C MET A 326 21.48 -2.34 -21.72
N TYR A 327 20.23 -2.62 -22.10
CA TYR A 327 19.93 -3.75 -23.00
C TYR A 327 20.44 -3.51 -24.43
N THR A 328 20.51 -2.26 -24.89
CA THR A 328 21.11 -1.91 -26.19
C THR A 328 22.60 -2.17 -26.19
N HIS A 329 23.32 -1.70 -25.18
CA HIS A 329 24.75 -1.99 -25.04
C HIS A 329 25.01 -3.49 -24.86
N TYR A 330 24.18 -4.18 -24.07
CA TYR A 330 24.29 -5.62 -23.90
C TYR A 330 24.20 -6.34 -25.25
N LEU A 331 23.18 -6.03 -26.06
CA LEU A 331 23.03 -6.59 -27.40
C LEU A 331 24.26 -6.29 -28.28
N LEU A 332 24.73 -5.05 -28.30
CA LEU A 332 25.90 -4.66 -29.10
C LEU A 332 27.19 -5.38 -28.65
N ILE A 333 27.38 -5.61 -27.35
CA ILE A 333 28.51 -6.37 -26.81
C ILE A 333 28.44 -7.83 -27.27
N GLN A 334 27.24 -8.45 -27.22
CA GLN A 334 27.05 -9.82 -27.72
C GLN A 334 27.37 -9.93 -29.22
N MET A 335 27.06 -8.90 -30.02
CA MET A 335 27.42 -8.84 -31.45
C MET A 335 28.93 -8.63 -31.66
N ARG A 336 29.58 -7.77 -30.87
CA ARG A 336 31.01 -7.43 -31.00
C ARG A 336 31.95 -8.53 -30.54
N GLY A 337 31.62 -9.24 -29.45
CA GLY A 337 32.48 -10.26 -28.84
C GLY A 337 32.81 -11.45 -29.74
N LYS A 338 32.27 -11.50 -30.96
CA LYS A 338 32.41 -12.62 -31.89
C LYS A 338 32.69 -12.23 -33.36
N ALA A 339 32.84 -10.95 -33.73
CA ALA A 339 33.03 -10.59 -35.14
C ALA A 339 33.82 -9.31 -35.49
N GLU A 340 34.56 -9.36 -36.60
CA GLU A 340 35.11 -8.21 -37.32
C GLU A 340 33.97 -7.32 -37.87
N ALA A 341 34.22 -6.01 -38.07
CA ALA A 341 33.23 -5.02 -38.56
C ALA A 341 32.43 -5.43 -39.83
N LYS A 342 32.92 -6.43 -40.58
CA LYS A 342 32.28 -7.02 -41.76
C LYS A 342 30.95 -7.75 -41.48
N TRP A 343 30.74 -8.27 -40.27
CA TRP A 343 29.62 -9.16 -39.95
C TRP A 343 28.43 -8.47 -39.26
N MET A 344 28.58 -7.20 -38.86
CA MET A 344 27.58 -6.44 -38.10
C MET A 344 26.21 -6.34 -38.80
N LYS A 345 26.17 -6.29 -40.14
CA LYS A 345 24.90 -6.25 -40.89
C LYS A 345 24.17 -7.60 -40.88
N THR A 346 24.91 -8.69 -41.04
CA THR A 346 24.35 -10.05 -41.00
C THR A 346 23.83 -10.38 -39.60
N ASP A 347 24.56 -9.99 -38.55
CA ASP A 347 24.12 -10.11 -37.16
C ASP A 347 22.83 -9.31 -36.91
N ALA A 348 22.74 -8.08 -37.44
CA ALA A 348 21.56 -7.25 -37.28
C ALA A 348 20.30 -7.89 -37.90
N GLU A 349 20.42 -8.48 -39.09
CA GLU A 349 19.31 -9.19 -39.75
C GLU A 349 18.86 -10.42 -38.95
N GLU A 350 19.79 -11.21 -38.41
CA GLU A 350 19.48 -12.37 -37.58
C GLU A 350 18.78 -11.96 -36.27
N ILE A 351 19.27 -10.92 -35.60
CA ILE A 351 18.66 -10.37 -34.39
C ILE A 351 17.25 -9.83 -34.67
N LEU A 352 17.01 -9.18 -35.82
CA LEU A 352 15.67 -8.73 -36.21
C LEU A 352 14.73 -9.91 -36.50
N ASN A 353 15.22 -11.00 -37.10
CA ASN A 353 14.45 -12.22 -37.27
C ASN A 353 14.10 -12.86 -35.92
N LEU A 354 15.04 -12.86 -34.98
CA LEU A 354 14.81 -13.30 -33.61
C LEU A 354 13.79 -12.38 -32.89
N GLY A 355 13.87 -11.06 -33.10
CA GLY A 355 12.91 -10.08 -32.58
C GLY A 355 11.50 -10.24 -33.14
N ARG A 356 11.36 -10.64 -34.41
CA ARG A 356 10.07 -11.04 -35.00
C ARG A 356 9.47 -12.23 -34.27
N LEU A 357 10.28 -13.27 -34.03
CA LEU A 357 9.85 -14.44 -33.28
C LEU A 357 9.48 -14.08 -31.82
N ALA A 358 10.25 -13.18 -31.20
CA ALA A 358 10.00 -12.65 -29.87
C ALA A 358 8.65 -11.93 -29.80
N TRP A 359 8.34 -11.07 -30.76
CA TRP A 359 7.07 -10.35 -30.82
C TRP A 359 5.88 -11.31 -30.92
N HIS A 360 5.93 -12.28 -31.84
CA HIS A 360 4.81 -13.21 -32.05
C HIS A 360 4.57 -14.17 -30.89
N THR A 361 5.60 -14.45 -30.09
CA THR A 361 5.51 -15.29 -28.89
C THR A 361 5.05 -14.48 -27.69
N LEU A 362 5.48 -13.22 -27.58
CA LEU A 362 4.99 -12.25 -26.61
C LEU A 362 3.49 -11.96 -26.79
N GLU A 363 3.00 -11.84 -28.03
CA GLU A 363 1.57 -11.63 -28.30
C GLU A 363 0.69 -12.78 -27.81
N LYS A 364 1.24 -13.99 -27.70
CA LYS A 364 0.56 -15.18 -27.19
C LYS A 364 0.71 -15.36 -25.68
N GLY A 365 1.48 -14.50 -25.00
CA GLY A 365 1.83 -14.67 -23.59
C GLY A 365 2.77 -15.84 -23.31
N SER A 366 3.59 -16.25 -24.30
CA SER A 366 4.49 -17.40 -24.18
C SER A 366 5.96 -17.00 -24.30
N LEU A 367 6.76 -17.39 -23.31
CA LEU A 367 8.24 -17.30 -23.36
C LEU A 367 8.86 -18.48 -24.12
N THR A 368 8.14 -19.60 -24.19
CA THR A 368 8.57 -20.82 -24.88
C THR A 368 8.07 -20.79 -26.31
N VAL A 369 8.98 -21.08 -27.24
CA VAL A 369 8.75 -21.22 -28.66
C VAL A 369 8.68 -22.70 -28.98
N PHE A 370 7.49 -23.13 -29.38
CA PHE A 370 7.24 -24.49 -29.82
C PHE A 370 7.57 -24.64 -31.31
N GLU A 371 7.77 -25.87 -31.77
CA GLU A 371 8.01 -26.13 -33.20
C GLU A 371 6.85 -25.62 -34.09
N GLU A 372 5.61 -25.66 -33.58
CA GLU A 372 4.45 -25.08 -34.26
C GLU A 372 4.56 -23.55 -34.42
N ASP A 373 5.18 -22.87 -33.44
CA ASP A 373 5.42 -21.43 -33.50
C ASP A 373 6.52 -21.09 -34.51
N LEU A 374 7.58 -21.90 -34.60
CA LEU A 374 8.60 -21.78 -35.63
C LEU A 374 8.00 -21.93 -37.03
N ARG A 375 7.16 -22.96 -37.24
CA ARG A 375 6.48 -23.21 -38.51
C ARG A 375 5.55 -22.06 -38.90
N LYS A 376 4.81 -21.48 -37.95
CA LYS A 376 3.93 -20.32 -38.19
C LYS A 376 4.72 -19.05 -38.57
N ASN A 377 5.97 -18.95 -38.15
CA ASN A 377 6.86 -17.82 -38.44
C ASN A 377 7.81 -18.08 -39.62
N ASN A 378 7.64 -19.18 -40.36
CA ASN A 378 8.52 -19.61 -41.45
C ASN A 378 9.99 -19.76 -41.03
N VAL A 379 10.25 -20.17 -39.78
CA VAL A 379 11.58 -20.49 -39.27
C VAL A 379 11.75 -22.00 -39.27
N ALA A 380 12.77 -22.51 -39.97
CA ALA A 380 13.09 -23.94 -39.95
C ALA A 380 13.66 -24.34 -38.56
N PRO A 381 13.36 -25.54 -38.02
CA PRO A 381 13.94 -25.99 -36.76
C PRO A 381 15.48 -25.96 -36.73
N SER A 382 16.14 -26.24 -37.87
CA SER A 382 17.59 -26.12 -38.00
C SER A 382 18.09 -24.69 -37.81
N ALA A 383 17.37 -23.70 -38.37
CA ALA A 383 17.72 -22.29 -38.21
C ALA A 383 17.50 -21.80 -36.77
N ALA A 384 16.46 -22.31 -36.08
CA ALA A 384 16.27 -22.02 -34.66
C ALA A 384 17.39 -22.60 -33.78
N ALA A 385 17.85 -23.81 -34.09
CA ALA A 385 19.01 -24.42 -33.45
C ALA A 385 20.29 -23.59 -33.67
N GLU A 386 20.57 -23.17 -34.90
CA GLU A 386 21.70 -22.29 -35.24
C GLU A 386 21.64 -20.96 -34.47
N LEU A 387 20.46 -20.31 -34.43
CA LEU A 387 20.26 -19.08 -33.66
C LEU A 387 20.51 -19.30 -32.16
N SER A 388 20.06 -20.44 -31.60
CA SER A 388 20.26 -20.74 -30.18
C SER A 388 21.73 -21.01 -29.82
N GLN A 389 22.51 -21.56 -30.75
CA GLN A 389 23.95 -21.79 -30.58
C GLN A 389 24.74 -20.50 -30.73
N ARG A 390 24.31 -19.59 -31.62
CA ARG A 390 24.98 -18.30 -31.82
C ARG A 390 24.68 -17.31 -30.69
N TRP A 391 23.40 -17.20 -30.33
CA TRP A 391 22.85 -16.22 -29.39
C TRP A 391 22.46 -16.84 -28.05
N THR A 392 23.34 -17.67 -27.46
CA THR A 392 23.08 -18.47 -26.24
C THR A 392 22.62 -17.65 -25.03
N THR A 393 22.99 -16.38 -24.95
CA THR A 393 22.59 -15.45 -23.89
C THR A 393 21.19 -14.86 -24.09
N LEU A 394 20.66 -14.90 -25.31
CA LEU A 394 19.37 -14.33 -25.69
C LEU A 394 18.30 -15.40 -25.93
N PHE A 395 18.69 -16.51 -26.57
CA PHE A 395 17.80 -17.56 -27.05
C PHE A 395 18.45 -18.93 -26.83
N LYS A 396 17.75 -19.82 -26.13
CA LYS A 396 18.30 -21.12 -25.70
C LYS A 396 17.44 -22.27 -26.23
N GLU A 397 18.10 -23.36 -26.60
CA GLU A 397 17.48 -24.65 -26.88
C GLU A 397 17.43 -25.46 -25.58
N GLU A 398 16.26 -26.01 -25.26
CA GLU A 398 16.07 -26.95 -24.16
C GLU A 398 15.62 -28.30 -24.74
N GLU A 399 16.42 -29.34 -24.48
CA GLU A 399 16.11 -30.71 -24.87
C GLU A 399 15.22 -31.37 -23.81
N LEU A 400 13.99 -31.73 -24.20
CA LEU A 400 13.02 -32.40 -23.35
C LEU A 400 12.85 -33.85 -23.81
N ASN A 401 12.32 -34.73 -22.95
CA ASN A 401 12.19 -36.17 -23.25
C ASN A 401 11.32 -36.48 -24.48
N LYS A 402 10.47 -35.53 -24.90
CA LYS A 402 9.48 -35.68 -25.99
C LYS A 402 9.66 -34.70 -27.14
N GLY A 403 10.75 -33.92 -27.16
CA GLY A 403 11.05 -32.98 -28.25
C GLY A 403 11.95 -31.83 -27.81
N LYS A 404 12.31 -30.98 -28.78
CA LYS A 404 13.07 -29.75 -28.53
C LYS A 404 12.12 -28.57 -28.40
N VAL A 405 12.37 -27.72 -27.42
CA VAL A 405 11.73 -26.40 -27.33
C VAL A 405 12.80 -25.34 -27.27
N TYR A 406 12.43 -24.14 -27.70
CA TYR A 406 13.29 -22.99 -27.58
C TYR A 406 12.67 -22.00 -26.61
N HIS A 407 13.49 -21.23 -25.93
CA HIS A 407 12.99 -20.17 -25.07
C HIS A 407 13.93 -18.99 -25.08
N PHE A 408 13.34 -17.80 -24.96
CA PHE A 408 14.13 -16.60 -24.65
C PHE A 408 14.74 -16.76 -23.26
N ALA A 409 15.95 -16.23 -23.05
CA ALA A 409 16.63 -16.34 -21.77
C ALA A 409 15.82 -15.68 -20.64
N HIS A 410 15.08 -14.61 -20.95
CA HIS A 410 14.21 -13.91 -20.01
C HIS A 410 13.12 -13.09 -20.72
N GLN A 411 12.04 -12.74 -20.01
CA GLN A 411 10.96 -11.90 -20.56
C GLN A 411 11.41 -10.49 -20.90
N SER A 412 12.31 -9.88 -20.11
CA SER A 412 12.88 -8.56 -20.45
C SER A 412 13.67 -8.61 -21.77
N ILE A 413 14.43 -9.68 -22.02
CA ILE A 413 15.17 -9.89 -23.28
C ILE A 413 14.18 -10.09 -24.44
N GLN A 414 13.18 -10.95 -24.28
CA GLN A 414 12.12 -11.13 -25.29
C GLN A 414 11.42 -9.80 -25.60
N SER A 415 11.09 -9.03 -24.55
CA SER A 415 10.40 -7.74 -24.68
C SER A 415 11.26 -6.68 -25.36
N TYR A 416 12.55 -6.62 -25.03
CA TYR A 416 13.50 -5.72 -25.68
C TYR A 416 13.67 -6.06 -27.17
N LEU A 417 13.88 -7.33 -27.51
CA LEU A 417 13.98 -7.78 -28.91
C LEU A 417 12.68 -7.54 -29.69
N SER A 418 11.53 -7.72 -29.03
CA SER A 418 10.22 -7.40 -29.60
C SER A 418 10.06 -5.90 -29.86
N ALA A 419 10.45 -5.05 -28.90
CA ALA A 419 10.42 -3.60 -29.04
C ALA A 419 11.33 -3.14 -30.19
N LEU A 420 12.55 -3.67 -30.27
CA LEU A 420 13.49 -3.40 -31.35
C LEU A 420 12.90 -3.77 -32.72
N TYR A 421 12.36 -4.98 -32.86
CA TYR A 421 11.71 -5.42 -34.09
C TYR A 421 10.53 -4.53 -34.49
N VAL A 422 9.63 -4.23 -33.54
CA VAL A 422 8.46 -3.37 -33.80
C VAL A 422 8.90 -1.98 -34.26
N PHE A 423 9.87 -1.38 -33.58
CA PHE A 423 10.37 -0.05 -33.91
C PHE A 423 11.06 0.00 -35.28
N VAL A 424 11.98 -0.94 -35.55
CA VAL A 424 12.71 -1.01 -36.83
C VAL A 424 11.75 -1.31 -37.98
N ASN A 425 10.80 -2.23 -37.80
CA ASN A 425 9.79 -2.54 -38.82
C ASN A 425 8.89 -1.33 -39.10
N TYR A 426 8.49 -0.60 -38.06
CA TYR A 426 7.69 0.62 -38.18
C TYR A 426 8.39 1.68 -39.05
N LYS A 427 9.69 1.89 -38.84
CA LYS A 427 10.51 2.86 -39.60
C LYS A 427 10.79 2.44 -41.04
N THR A 428 11.04 1.15 -41.28
CA THR A 428 11.48 0.63 -42.59
C THR A 428 10.34 0.30 -43.56
N SER A 429 9.23 -0.24 -43.07
CA SER A 429 8.17 -0.79 -43.93
C SER A 429 6.86 0.01 -43.95
N LYS A 430 6.76 1.09 -43.16
CA LYS A 430 5.53 1.89 -42.90
C LYS A 430 4.30 1.08 -42.45
N GLY A 431 4.45 -0.24 -42.22
CA GLY A 431 3.39 -1.14 -41.77
C GLY A 431 3.35 -1.26 -40.24
N ASN A 432 2.17 -1.08 -39.66
CA ASN A 432 2.00 -1.13 -38.20
C ASN A 432 1.73 -2.57 -37.71
N VAL A 433 2.76 -3.20 -37.12
CA VAL A 433 2.71 -4.53 -36.50
C VAL A 433 1.77 -4.57 -35.28
N LEU A 434 1.49 -3.42 -34.66
CA LEU A 434 0.59 -3.28 -33.50
C LEU A 434 -0.91 -3.26 -33.88
N SER A 435 -1.27 -3.47 -35.15
CA SER A 435 -2.66 -3.42 -35.62
C SER A 435 -3.47 -4.69 -35.28
N CYS A 436 -4.55 -4.50 -34.52
CA CYS A 436 -5.32 -5.59 -33.92
C CYS A 436 -6.41 -6.18 -34.84
N THR A 437 -6.75 -5.52 -35.95
CA THR A 437 -7.83 -5.98 -36.85
C THR A 437 -7.48 -5.86 -38.33
N LEU A 438 -8.07 -6.74 -39.15
CA LEU A 438 -7.92 -6.70 -40.61
C LEU A 438 -8.42 -5.36 -41.18
N ALA A 439 -9.49 -4.80 -40.61
CA ALA A 439 -10.03 -3.49 -40.99
C ALA A 439 -9.06 -2.33 -40.70
N GLU A 440 -8.29 -2.40 -39.61
CA GLU A 440 -7.23 -1.43 -39.30
C GLU A 440 -6.05 -1.55 -40.26
N ARG A 441 -5.65 -2.78 -40.63
CA ARG A 441 -4.58 -3.02 -41.63
C ARG A 441 -4.96 -2.43 -43.00
N VAL A 442 -6.21 -2.57 -43.40
CA VAL A 442 -6.73 -2.04 -44.68
C VAL A 442 -6.82 -0.51 -44.66
N LYS A 443 -7.19 0.13 -43.54
CA LYS A 443 -7.18 1.60 -43.41
C LYS A 443 -5.79 2.23 -43.55
N HIS A 444 -4.73 1.50 -43.18
CA HIS A 444 -3.34 1.98 -43.22
C HIS A 444 -2.68 1.95 -44.60
N LEU A 445 -3.25 1.24 -45.58
CA LEU A 445 -2.81 1.34 -46.98
C LEU A 445 -3.02 2.76 -47.56
N PHE A 446 -3.87 3.58 -46.92
CA PHE A 446 -4.33 4.88 -47.43
C PHE A 446 -3.92 6.11 -46.58
N LYS A 447 -3.19 5.94 -45.46
CA LYS A 447 -2.65 7.05 -44.66
C LYS A 447 -1.25 6.72 -44.12
N PRO A 448 -0.25 7.61 -44.23
CA PRO A 448 1.05 7.40 -43.58
C PRO A 448 0.89 7.43 -42.06
N ALA A 449 1.40 6.40 -41.37
CA ALA A 449 1.32 6.30 -39.92
C ALA A 449 2.30 7.27 -39.24
N GLU A 450 1.80 8.21 -38.44
CA GLU A 450 2.63 9.06 -37.57
C GLU A 450 3.15 8.26 -36.37
N VAL A 451 4.40 8.50 -35.96
CA VAL A 451 5.05 7.81 -34.82
C VAL A 451 4.19 7.85 -33.53
N THR A 452 3.40 8.90 -33.34
CA THR A 452 2.44 9.05 -32.24
C THR A 452 1.35 7.95 -32.20
N ASP A 453 0.97 7.38 -33.36
CA ASP A 453 0.02 6.26 -33.45
C ASP A 453 0.62 4.96 -32.89
N MET A 454 1.92 4.73 -33.08
CA MET A 454 2.63 3.58 -32.51
C MET A 454 2.58 3.62 -30.98
N TYR A 455 2.92 4.77 -30.38
CA TYR A 455 2.90 4.95 -28.92
C TYR A 455 1.51 4.77 -28.33
N ARG A 456 0.49 5.41 -28.93
CA ARG A 456 -0.89 5.28 -28.47
C ARG A 456 -1.36 3.83 -28.44
N ARG A 457 -1.00 3.06 -29.47
CA ARG A 457 -1.35 1.63 -29.58
C ARG A 457 -0.58 0.78 -28.60
N ALA A 458 0.71 1.01 -28.43
CA ALA A 458 1.52 0.30 -27.45
C ALA A 458 0.95 0.51 -26.03
N VAL A 459 0.70 1.76 -25.64
CA VAL A 459 0.07 2.09 -24.34
C VAL A 459 -1.30 1.41 -24.22
N SER A 460 -2.15 1.51 -25.24
CA SER A 460 -3.48 0.87 -25.21
C SER A 460 -3.40 -0.66 -25.10
N LYS A 461 -2.39 -1.29 -25.72
CA LYS A 461 -2.19 -2.74 -25.69
C LYS A 461 -1.70 -3.19 -24.32
N THR A 462 -0.77 -2.43 -23.71
CA THR A 462 -0.31 -2.67 -22.33
C THR A 462 -1.43 -2.49 -21.32
N LEU A 463 -2.20 -1.40 -21.38
CA LEU A 463 -3.32 -1.15 -20.46
C LEU A 463 -4.47 -2.18 -20.58
N ARG A 464 -4.67 -2.79 -21.76
CA ARG A 464 -5.66 -3.86 -21.95
C ARG A 464 -5.18 -5.23 -21.50
N SER A 465 -3.86 -5.39 -21.31
CA SER A 465 -3.27 -6.67 -20.94
C SER A 465 -3.47 -6.91 -19.46
N LYS A 466 -4.35 -7.86 -19.13
CA LYS A 466 -4.52 -8.33 -17.74
C LYS A 466 -3.27 -9.04 -17.20
N GLU A 467 -2.42 -9.54 -18.11
CA GLU A 467 -1.28 -10.40 -17.78
C GLU A 467 0.07 -9.67 -17.70
N GLY A 468 0.10 -8.32 -17.74
CA GLY A 468 1.35 -7.52 -17.63
C GLY A 468 2.44 -7.84 -18.67
N GLN A 469 2.14 -8.67 -19.68
CA GLN A 469 3.15 -9.23 -20.57
C GLN A 469 3.84 -8.15 -21.43
N PHE A 470 3.17 -7.02 -21.66
CA PHE A 470 3.67 -5.90 -22.47
C PHE A 470 4.33 -4.79 -21.64
N ASP A 471 4.57 -5.01 -20.35
CA ASP A 471 5.07 -3.98 -19.45
C ASP A 471 6.51 -3.58 -19.80
N PHE A 472 7.43 -4.55 -19.80
CA PHE A 472 8.80 -4.35 -20.31
C PHE A 472 8.81 -3.88 -21.76
N PHE A 473 7.91 -4.42 -22.60
CA PHE A 473 7.85 -4.07 -24.01
C PHE A 473 7.56 -2.58 -24.22
N LEU A 474 6.60 -2.02 -23.47
CA LEU A 474 6.24 -0.60 -23.58
C LEU A 474 7.42 0.29 -23.16
N THR A 475 8.01 0.00 -22.01
CA THR A 475 9.17 0.71 -21.46
C THR A 475 10.33 0.73 -22.46
N PHE A 476 10.71 -0.44 -22.98
CA PHE A 476 11.78 -0.53 -23.98
C PHE A 476 11.42 0.14 -25.30
N LEU A 477 10.18 -0.01 -25.79
CA LEU A 477 9.77 0.61 -27.04
C LEU A 477 9.90 2.13 -26.97
N ILE A 478 9.51 2.75 -25.85
CA ILE A 478 9.63 4.18 -25.65
C ILE A 478 11.10 4.61 -25.53
N GLY A 479 11.89 3.89 -24.73
CA GLY A 479 13.30 4.19 -24.52
C GLY A 479 14.15 4.08 -25.80
N ILE A 480 13.93 3.08 -26.65
CA ILE A 480 14.70 2.94 -27.91
C ILE A 480 14.27 3.89 -29.02
N SER A 481 13.03 4.39 -28.98
CA SER A 481 12.45 5.19 -30.07
C SER A 481 12.49 6.69 -29.82
N ALA A 482 12.31 7.11 -28.57
CA ALA A 482 12.32 8.51 -28.14
C ALA A 482 13.39 8.79 -27.09
N GLY A 483 13.95 7.77 -26.44
CA GLY A 483 15.03 7.89 -25.44
C GLY A 483 16.45 7.85 -26.02
N PRO A 484 17.48 7.95 -25.16
CA PRO A 484 18.88 8.10 -25.57
C PRO A 484 19.44 6.90 -26.35
N SER A 485 18.87 5.71 -26.17
CA SER A 485 19.36 4.47 -26.82
C SER A 485 19.29 4.52 -28.35
N TYR A 486 18.46 5.41 -28.92
CA TYR A 486 18.30 5.57 -30.36
C TYR A 486 19.64 5.75 -31.10
N GLU A 487 20.55 6.55 -30.56
CA GLU A 487 21.84 6.88 -31.21
C GLU A 487 22.73 5.64 -31.39
N SER A 488 22.54 4.62 -30.55
CA SER A 488 23.31 3.37 -30.59
C SER A 488 22.74 2.32 -31.57
N LEU A 489 21.60 2.58 -32.21
CA LEU A 489 20.89 1.63 -33.08
C LEU A 489 21.15 1.82 -34.58
N SER A 490 22.19 2.57 -34.96
CA SER A 490 22.52 2.88 -36.37
C SER A 490 22.73 1.65 -37.25
N CYS A 491 23.18 0.51 -36.70
CA CYS A 491 23.32 -0.74 -37.46
C CYS A 491 21.98 -1.42 -37.82
N PHE A 492 20.89 -1.08 -37.14
CA PHE A 492 19.55 -1.63 -37.37
C PHE A 492 18.65 -0.69 -38.20
N LEU A 493 19.04 0.57 -38.36
CA LEU A 493 18.22 1.62 -38.95
C LEU A 493 18.86 2.14 -40.26
N PRO A 494 18.07 2.47 -41.28
CA PRO A 494 18.57 3.24 -42.43
C PRO A 494 19.08 4.62 -41.99
N ASP A 495 20.15 5.12 -42.64
CA ASP A 495 20.78 6.44 -42.37
C ASP A 495 19.81 7.64 -42.44
N SER A 496 18.64 7.46 -43.07
CA SER A 496 17.60 8.49 -43.23
C SER A 496 16.60 8.55 -42.06
N CYS A 497 16.72 7.67 -41.05
CA CYS A 497 15.79 7.64 -39.93
C CYS A 497 16.06 8.76 -38.92
N GLN A 498 14.99 9.43 -38.47
CA GLN A 498 15.03 10.39 -37.37
C GLN A 498 14.47 9.78 -36.07
N ARG A 499 15.06 10.18 -34.93
CA ARG A 499 14.58 9.88 -33.58
C ARG A 499 13.15 10.40 -33.38
N GLY A 500 12.34 9.68 -32.61
CA GLY A 500 11.01 10.16 -32.23
C GLY A 500 11.10 11.33 -31.24
N SER A 501 10.23 12.34 -31.37
CA SER A 501 10.17 13.45 -30.41
C SER A 501 9.51 13.01 -29.10
N SER A 502 10.21 13.24 -27.98
CA SER A 502 9.71 13.04 -26.61
C SER A 502 8.60 14.03 -26.25
N GLU A 503 8.59 15.23 -26.84
CA GLU A 503 7.59 16.28 -26.58
C GLU A 503 6.16 15.84 -26.91
N ASN A 504 6.00 14.93 -27.88
CA ASN A 504 4.70 14.44 -28.32
C ASN A 504 4.15 13.27 -27.47
N ILE A 505 5.01 12.55 -26.75
CA ILE A 505 4.63 11.33 -26.00
C ILE A 505 4.45 11.60 -24.50
N VAL A 506 5.27 12.48 -23.92
CA VAL A 506 5.24 12.78 -22.47
C VAL A 506 3.85 13.27 -22.01
N PRO A 507 3.19 14.24 -22.69
CA PRO A 507 1.85 14.68 -22.28
C PRO A 507 0.81 13.55 -22.36
N TYR A 508 0.98 12.62 -23.32
CA TYR A 508 0.09 11.47 -23.45
C TYR A 508 0.30 10.46 -22.32
N ILE A 509 1.54 10.18 -21.92
CA ILE A 509 1.85 9.30 -20.79
C ILE A 509 1.31 9.91 -19.49
N LEU A 510 1.61 11.18 -19.22
CA LEU A 510 1.13 11.89 -18.02
C LEU A 510 -0.40 11.87 -17.91
N LYS A 511 -1.12 12.15 -19.01
CA LYS A 511 -2.58 12.07 -19.05
C LYS A 511 -3.11 10.66 -18.74
N ASN A 512 -2.42 9.61 -19.15
CA ASN A 512 -2.86 8.23 -18.85
C ASN A 512 -2.52 7.83 -17.41
N ILE A 513 -1.46 8.39 -16.80
CA ILE A 513 -1.15 8.19 -15.38
C ILE A 513 -2.26 8.77 -14.50
N GLU A 514 -2.80 9.96 -14.82
CA GLU A 514 -3.93 10.55 -14.08
C GLU A 514 -5.20 9.66 -14.07
N ASN A 515 -5.34 8.77 -15.05
CA ASN A 515 -6.52 7.94 -15.25
C ASN A 515 -6.28 6.45 -14.94
N THR A 516 -5.06 6.04 -14.57
CA THR A 516 -4.70 4.63 -14.36
C THR A 516 -3.67 4.44 -13.25
N THR A 517 -3.68 3.30 -12.57
CA THR A 517 -2.71 2.96 -11.51
C THR A 517 -1.43 2.28 -12.05
N SER A 518 -1.17 2.34 -13.36
CA SER A 518 -0.13 1.52 -14.00
C SER A 518 1.28 2.09 -13.75
N LEU A 519 2.05 1.45 -12.86
CA LEU A 519 3.46 1.76 -12.60
C LEU A 519 4.34 1.75 -13.86
N ASN A 520 3.97 0.96 -14.87
CA ASN A 520 4.73 0.86 -16.12
C ASN A 520 4.79 2.19 -16.88
N LEU A 521 3.78 3.04 -16.75
CA LEU A 521 3.79 4.38 -17.34
C LEU A 521 4.79 5.31 -16.67
N ILE A 522 5.02 5.14 -15.36
CA ILE A 522 6.06 5.86 -14.62
C ILE A 522 7.45 5.42 -15.10
N HIS A 523 7.66 4.11 -15.25
CA HIS A 523 8.90 3.59 -15.83
C HIS A 523 9.17 4.10 -17.25
N CYS A 524 8.13 4.39 -18.03
CA CYS A 524 8.31 5.02 -19.35
C CYS A 524 8.84 6.46 -19.24
N LEU A 525 8.53 7.20 -18.17
CA LEU A 525 9.09 8.53 -17.92
C LEU A 525 10.56 8.44 -17.47
N ASP A 526 10.89 7.44 -16.65
CA ASP A 526 12.27 7.14 -16.26
C ASP A 526 13.15 6.87 -17.50
N GLU A 527 12.66 6.10 -18.48
CA GLU A 527 13.36 5.83 -19.74
C GLU A 527 13.52 7.06 -20.65
N LEU A 528 12.65 8.07 -20.49
CA LEU A 528 12.76 9.34 -21.19
C LEU A 528 13.61 10.36 -20.43
N ASN A 529 14.11 10.01 -19.25
CA ASN A 529 14.80 10.90 -18.32
C ASN A 529 13.95 12.15 -17.98
N VAL A 530 12.64 11.97 -17.85
CA VAL A 530 11.68 13.03 -17.51
C VAL A 530 11.23 12.84 -16.06
N PRO A 531 11.47 13.82 -15.16
CA PRO A 531 11.05 13.71 -13.77
C PRO A 531 9.52 13.70 -13.68
N TYR A 532 8.97 12.76 -12.91
CA TYR A 532 7.52 12.68 -12.66
C TYR A 532 7.08 13.81 -11.72
N PRO A 533 6.19 14.72 -12.14
CA PRO A 533 5.74 15.84 -11.32
C PRO A 533 4.64 15.39 -10.34
N GLY A 534 5.02 14.69 -9.28
CA GLY A 534 4.22 14.51 -8.06
C GLY A 534 3.13 13.44 -8.09
N CYS A 535 3.21 12.49 -7.14
CA CYS A 535 2.08 11.68 -6.70
C CYS A 535 1.13 12.56 -5.87
N GLN A 536 0.32 13.38 -6.52
CA GLN A 536 -0.74 14.15 -5.86
C GLN A 536 -2.08 13.85 -6.52
N GLY A 537 -2.75 12.78 -6.05
CA GLY A 537 -4.18 12.58 -6.27
C GLY A 537 -4.62 11.20 -6.75
N ASN A 538 -5.58 10.62 -6.00
CA ASN A 538 -6.61 9.66 -6.45
C ASN A 538 -6.26 8.21 -6.84
N VAL A 539 -5.09 7.67 -6.47
CA VAL A 539 -4.64 6.32 -6.93
C VAL A 539 -4.89 5.19 -5.91
N GLU A 540 -5.25 5.50 -4.66
CA GLU A 540 -5.04 4.57 -3.53
C GLU A 540 -6.08 3.46 -3.33
N GLU A 541 -7.26 3.54 -3.92
CA GLU A 541 -8.34 2.59 -3.58
C GLU A 541 -8.05 1.13 -3.99
N ASN A 542 -7.03 0.86 -4.81
CA ASN A 542 -6.71 -0.51 -5.29
C ASN A 542 -5.20 -0.83 -5.42
N LEU A 543 -4.34 -0.21 -4.61
CA LEU A 543 -2.90 -0.52 -4.66
C LEU A 543 -2.59 -1.90 -4.05
N THR A 544 -1.94 -2.75 -4.83
CA THR A 544 -1.39 -4.05 -4.43
C THR A 544 -0.21 -3.88 -3.45
N PRO A 545 0.14 -4.92 -2.65
CA PRO A 545 1.30 -4.86 -1.76
C PRO A 545 2.60 -4.47 -2.47
N SER A 546 2.82 -4.96 -3.69
CA SER A 546 3.98 -4.61 -4.52
C SER A 546 4.01 -3.13 -4.94
N GLU A 547 2.84 -2.53 -5.21
CA GLU A 547 2.73 -1.12 -5.57
C GLU A 547 2.97 -0.21 -4.37
N TRP A 548 2.51 -0.61 -3.18
CA TRP A 548 2.85 0.05 -1.92
C TRP A 548 4.36 -0.03 -1.62
N SER A 549 4.99 -1.18 -1.84
CA SER A 549 6.45 -1.33 -1.67
C SER A 549 7.25 -0.50 -2.67
N ALA A 550 6.78 -0.38 -3.92
CA ALA A 550 7.38 0.49 -4.92
C ALA A 550 7.25 1.97 -4.53
N MET A 551 6.05 2.39 -4.10
CA MET A 551 5.78 3.74 -3.61
C MET A 551 6.67 4.09 -2.41
N ALA A 552 6.81 3.18 -1.45
CA ALA A 552 7.70 3.36 -0.30
C ALA A 552 9.16 3.58 -0.73
N LYS A 553 9.65 2.79 -1.70
CA LYS A 553 11.01 2.93 -2.25
C LYS A 553 11.20 4.28 -2.94
N THR A 554 10.23 4.73 -3.73
CA THR A 554 10.27 6.03 -4.40
C THR A 554 10.32 7.18 -3.39
N LEU A 555 9.48 7.14 -2.34
CA LEU A 555 9.45 8.15 -1.29
C LEU A 555 10.76 8.18 -0.49
N LEU A 556 11.32 7.01 -0.17
CA LEU A 556 12.60 6.88 0.53
C LEU A 556 13.80 7.43 -0.26
N ASN A 557 13.72 7.32 -1.60
CA ASN A 557 14.76 7.79 -2.52
C ASN A 557 14.52 9.22 -3.01
N SER A 558 13.45 9.88 -2.57
CA SER A 558 13.16 11.27 -2.96
C SER A 558 14.23 12.22 -2.43
N GLU A 559 14.59 13.22 -3.24
CA GLU A 559 15.54 14.27 -2.87
C GLU A 559 14.95 15.31 -1.92
N ASP A 560 13.79 15.06 -1.27
CA ASP A 560 13.20 16.02 -0.33
C ASP A 560 14.17 16.23 0.86
N PRO A 561 14.76 17.43 0.99
CA PRO A 561 15.71 17.72 2.07
C PRO A 561 15.06 17.67 3.47
N GLN A 562 13.73 17.88 3.54
CA GLN A 562 12.98 17.82 4.79
C GLN A 562 12.40 16.43 5.08
N ARG A 563 12.31 15.53 4.10
CA ARG A 563 11.67 14.20 4.22
C ARG A 563 10.37 14.28 5.01
N THR A 564 9.46 15.12 4.53
CA THR A 564 8.15 15.32 5.16
C THR A 564 7.20 14.21 4.73
N PHE A 565 6.61 13.52 5.70
CA PHE A 565 5.55 12.56 5.47
C PHE A 565 4.29 13.04 6.17
N ASP A 566 3.31 13.48 5.39
CA ASP A 566 1.99 13.90 5.89
C ASP A 566 0.93 12.91 5.42
N ILE A 567 0.32 12.21 6.39
CA ILE A 567 -0.64 11.17 6.11
C ILE A 567 -1.97 11.71 5.58
N LYS A 568 -2.23 13.01 5.76
CA LYS A 568 -3.44 13.68 5.28
C LYS A 568 -3.48 13.77 3.75
N GLU A 569 -2.34 13.57 3.09
CA GLU A 569 -2.25 13.53 1.63
C GLU A 569 -2.82 12.23 1.06
N TYR A 570 -3.11 11.23 1.91
CA TYR A 570 -3.57 9.90 1.51
C TYR A 570 -5.08 9.72 1.70
N LEU A 571 -5.73 9.08 0.73
CA LEU A 571 -7.17 8.74 0.75
C LEU A 571 -7.50 7.68 1.81
N ASN A 572 -6.57 6.75 2.07
CA ASN A 572 -6.71 5.75 3.13
C ASN A 572 -5.53 5.80 4.12
N PRO A 573 -5.59 6.71 5.12
CA PRO A 573 -4.51 6.94 6.08
C PRO A 573 -4.09 5.72 6.87
N GLU A 574 -5.03 4.86 7.28
CA GLU A 574 -4.71 3.66 8.07
C GLU A 574 -3.89 2.65 7.25
N VAL A 575 -4.25 2.45 5.98
CA VAL A 575 -3.51 1.58 5.08
C VAL A 575 -2.15 2.18 4.74
N ALA A 576 -2.07 3.49 4.49
CA ALA A 576 -0.81 4.19 4.22
C ALA A 576 0.14 4.12 5.42
N PHE A 577 -0.36 4.32 6.64
CA PHE A 577 0.42 4.20 7.88
C PHE A 577 1.10 2.83 8.00
N LEU A 578 0.34 1.78 7.72
CA LEU A 578 0.82 0.41 7.75
C LEU A 578 1.78 0.12 6.58
N ARG A 579 1.41 0.47 5.35
CA ARG A 579 2.15 0.09 4.14
C ARG A 579 3.39 0.93 3.86
N LEU A 580 3.46 2.16 4.36
CA LEU A 580 4.59 3.08 4.20
C LEU A 580 5.42 3.21 5.49
N PHE A 581 5.35 2.22 6.37
CA PHE A 581 6.15 2.16 7.60
C PHE A 581 7.67 2.35 7.41
N PRO A 582 8.29 1.87 6.31
CA PRO A 582 9.69 2.19 6.02
C PRO A 582 9.95 3.68 5.81
N VAL A 583 9.01 4.40 5.19
CA VAL A 583 9.08 5.86 4.98
C VAL A 583 9.02 6.57 6.33
N ILE A 584 8.10 6.15 7.19
CA ILE A 584 7.93 6.67 8.56
C ILE A 584 9.24 6.60 9.36
N LYS A 585 10.00 5.50 9.24
CA LYS A 585 11.32 5.33 9.90
C LYS A 585 12.39 6.32 9.42
N ALA A 586 12.27 6.83 8.20
CA ALA A 586 13.27 7.66 7.55
C ALA A 586 12.92 9.16 7.51
N SER A 587 11.69 9.52 7.88
CA SER A 587 11.16 10.89 7.87
C SER A 587 11.79 11.78 8.95
N LYS A 588 11.95 13.07 8.64
CA LYS A 588 12.30 14.08 9.67
C LYS A 588 11.07 14.81 10.19
N VAL A 589 10.05 14.97 9.36
CA VAL A 589 8.76 15.57 9.72
C VAL A 589 7.68 14.52 9.48
N LEU A 590 6.97 14.14 10.53
CA LEU A 590 5.96 13.09 10.50
C LEU A 590 4.63 13.64 11.01
N ARG A 591 3.64 13.74 10.13
CA ARG A 591 2.30 14.23 10.48
C ARG A 591 1.29 13.11 10.31
N LEU A 592 0.85 12.55 11.44
CA LEU A 592 -0.06 11.41 11.53
C LEU A 592 -1.44 11.81 12.05
N ALA A 593 -1.73 13.11 12.14
CA ALA A 593 -2.99 13.56 12.68
C ALA A 593 -4.18 13.00 11.90
N PHE A 594 -5.23 12.59 12.63
CA PHE A 594 -6.45 11.95 12.11
C PHE A 594 -6.27 10.56 11.48
N CYS A 595 -5.09 9.95 11.58
CA CYS A 595 -4.96 8.52 11.38
C CYS A 595 -5.43 7.81 12.66
N SER A 596 -6.18 6.71 12.53
CA SER A 596 -6.60 5.85 13.65
C SER A 596 -5.41 5.06 14.22
N VAL A 597 -4.30 5.74 14.52
CA VAL A 597 -3.15 5.16 15.19
C VAL A 597 -3.60 4.86 16.60
N ASP A 598 -3.92 3.60 16.83
CA ASP A 598 -4.29 3.05 18.11
C ASP A 598 -3.03 2.79 18.95
N HIS A 599 -3.23 2.24 20.14
CA HIS A 599 -2.14 1.93 21.04
C HIS A 599 -1.07 1.04 20.42
N THR A 600 -1.48 0.11 19.55
CA THR A 600 -0.55 -0.79 18.87
C THR A 600 0.23 -0.09 17.76
N GLY A 601 -0.40 0.82 17.02
CA GLY A 601 0.27 1.70 16.05
C GLY A 601 1.27 2.66 16.71
N VAL A 602 0.99 3.15 17.91
CA VAL A 602 1.95 3.99 18.67
C VAL A 602 3.09 3.15 19.22
N LEU A 603 2.85 1.93 19.71
CA LEU A 603 3.94 1.01 20.08
C LEU A 603 4.83 0.65 18.89
N ALA A 604 4.22 0.44 17.72
CA ALA A 604 4.94 0.26 16.47
C ALA A 604 5.87 1.44 16.20
N LEU A 605 5.32 2.65 16.26
CA LEU A 605 6.06 3.89 16.07
C LEU A 605 7.21 4.04 17.07
N VAL A 606 6.98 3.78 18.36
CA VAL A 606 8.02 3.83 19.40
C VAL A 606 9.16 2.84 19.09
N SER A 607 8.83 1.60 18.72
CA SER A 607 9.82 0.59 18.34
C SER A 607 10.63 1.01 17.11
N ALA A 608 9.95 1.55 16.10
CA ALA A 608 10.56 2.05 14.88
C ALA A 608 11.52 3.22 15.15
N LEU A 609 11.09 4.21 15.94
CA LEU A 609 11.90 5.38 16.29
C LEU A 609 13.06 5.03 17.23
N SER A 610 12.90 4.01 18.09
CA SER A 610 13.99 3.49 18.93
C SER A 610 15.13 2.89 18.10
N SER A 611 14.82 2.30 16.94
CA SER A 611 15.84 1.72 16.04
C SER A 611 16.67 2.77 15.29
N ASN A 612 16.16 4.00 15.14
CA ASN A 612 16.88 5.09 14.49
C ASN A 612 16.52 6.47 15.10
N PRO A 613 17.00 6.76 16.33
CA PRO A 613 16.48 7.85 17.15
C PRO A 613 16.85 9.27 16.65
N SER A 614 17.76 9.39 15.67
CA SER A 614 18.40 10.68 15.37
C SER A 614 17.73 11.54 14.29
N HIS A 615 16.79 10.99 13.51
CA HIS A 615 16.26 11.66 12.31
C HIS A 615 15.01 12.50 12.53
N LEU A 616 14.08 12.05 13.38
CA LEU A 616 12.81 12.75 13.57
C LEU A 616 13.01 14.09 14.30
N ARG A 617 12.36 15.14 13.79
CA ARG A 617 12.41 16.52 14.29
C ARG A 617 11.03 17.07 14.62
N GLU A 618 10.01 16.71 13.84
CA GLU A 618 8.62 17.09 14.08
C GLU A 618 7.72 15.85 14.05
N LEU A 619 6.85 15.74 15.06
CA LEU A 619 5.83 14.71 15.17
C LEU A 619 4.48 15.32 15.51
N ASP A 620 3.49 15.08 14.66
CA ASP A 620 2.08 15.40 14.92
C ASP A 620 1.27 14.12 15.07
N LEU A 621 0.82 13.83 16.29
CA LEU A 621 -0.01 12.68 16.65
C LEU A 621 -1.45 13.11 16.99
N SER A 622 -1.87 14.33 16.63
CA SER A 622 -3.18 14.85 17.02
C SER A 622 -4.32 13.91 16.61
N TYR A 623 -5.34 13.77 17.46
CA TYR A 623 -6.49 12.87 17.22
C TYR A 623 -6.12 11.37 17.11
N SER A 624 -5.00 10.94 17.70
CA SER A 624 -4.64 9.52 17.83
C SER A 624 -5.10 8.93 19.17
N ARG A 625 -5.05 7.59 19.27
CA ARG A 625 -5.43 6.82 20.47
C ARG A 625 -4.24 6.01 21.00
N PRO A 626 -3.15 6.66 21.46
CA PRO A 626 -1.95 5.99 21.93
C PRO A 626 -2.22 5.04 23.10
N GLY A 627 -3.22 5.33 23.94
CA GLY A 627 -3.38 4.66 25.22
C GLY A 627 -2.20 4.94 26.18
N LEU A 628 -2.46 4.86 27.48
CA LEU A 628 -1.49 5.24 28.51
C LEU A 628 -0.14 4.52 28.38
N GLN A 629 -0.13 3.20 28.20
CA GLN A 629 1.12 2.42 28.19
C GLN A 629 2.03 2.75 27.01
N ALA A 630 1.48 2.88 25.79
CA ALA A 630 2.30 3.25 24.63
C ALA A 630 2.82 4.67 24.76
N PHE A 631 2.01 5.59 25.31
CA PHE A 631 2.43 6.96 25.55
C PHE A 631 3.56 7.04 26.59
N LEU A 632 3.49 6.27 27.68
CA LEU A 632 4.57 6.22 28.68
C LEU A 632 5.90 5.77 28.04
N GLN A 633 5.87 4.77 27.17
CA GLN A 633 7.06 4.34 26.42
C GLN A 633 7.57 5.40 25.45
N PHE A 634 6.66 6.14 24.82
CA PHE A 634 7.03 7.28 23.98
C PHE A 634 7.70 8.39 24.81
N CYS A 635 7.21 8.70 26.02
CA CYS A 635 7.87 9.64 26.92
C CYS A 635 9.28 9.16 27.32
N SER A 636 9.48 7.87 27.57
CA SER A 636 10.82 7.32 27.81
C SER A 636 11.76 7.49 26.61
N LEU A 637 11.23 7.47 25.37
CA LEU A 637 12.02 7.75 24.18
C LEU A 637 12.41 9.24 24.08
N LEU A 638 11.54 10.16 24.50
CA LEU A 638 11.86 11.59 24.59
C LEU A 638 13.00 11.90 25.56
N GLU A 639 13.20 11.06 26.57
CA GLU A 639 14.29 11.15 27.54
C GLU A 639 15.64 10.63 26.98
N ASP A 640 15.64 9.85 25.89
CA ASP A 640 16.89 9.39 25.27
C ASP A 640 17.62 10.58 24.62
N PRO A 641 18.87 10.89 25.03
CA PRO A 641 19.62 12.02 24.49
C PRO A 641 19.93 11.92 22.99
N ARG A 642 19.82 10.72 22.40
CA ARG A 642 19.94 10.49 20.95
C ARG A 642 18.67 10.88 20.20
N PHE A 643 17.53 10.97 20.89
CA PHE A 643 16.27 11.39 20.32
C PHE A 643 16.20 12.91 20.25
N LYS A 644 16.14 13.42 19.01
CA LYS A 644 16.31 14.84 18.70
C LYS A 644 15.01 15.49 18.24
N LEU A 645 13.88 15.05 18.78
CA LEU A 645 12.58 15.65 18.47
C LEU A 645 12.52 17.08 19.01
N GLU A 646 12.13 18.02 18.14
CA GLU A 646 12.06 19.45 18.44
C GLU A 646 10.59 19.93 18.53
N THR A 647 9.69 19.34 17.75
CA THR A 647 8.27 19.68 17.73
C THR A 647 7.41 18.45 18.01
N LEU A 648 6.54 18.55 19.01
CA LEU A 648 5.56 17.52 19.35
C LEU A 648 4.16 18.14 19.43
N ILE A 649 3.25 17.65 18.61
CA ILE A 649 1.86 18.10 18.55
C ILE A 649 0.96 16.94 18.99
N LEU A 650 0.22 17.16 20.08
CA LEU A 650 -0.64 16.21 20.76
C LEU A 650 -2.02 16.84 20.99
N VAL A 651 -2.67 17.32 19.92
CA VAL A 651 -3.98 17.96 20.04
C VAL A 651 -5.08 16.90 20.08
N ASN A 652 -5.96 16.95 21.08
CA ASN A 652 -7.09 16.03 21.25
C ASN A 652 -6.68 14.54 21.20
N ILE A 653 -5.82 14.14 22.14
CA ILE A 653 -5.33 12.77 22.26
C ILE A 653 -6.25 11.96 23.17
N ASP A 654 -6.52 10.73 22.76
CA ASP A 654 -7.22 9.75 23.59
C ASP A 654 -6.21 8.91 24.41
N TRP A 655 -6.24 9.10 25.73
CA TRP A 655 -5.28 8.50 26.66
C TRP A 655 -5.68 7.08 27.13
N TRP A 656 -6.85 6.55 26.75
CA TRP A 656 -7.36 5.24 27.20
C TRP A 656 -7.28 4.13 26.13
N LYS A 657 -7.61 2.89 26.52
CA LYS A 657 -7.63 1.69 25.66
C LYS A 657 -9.08 1.26 25.41
N ASP A 658 -9.44 0.93 24.17
CA ASP A 658 -10.83 0.67 23.74
C ASP A 658 -11.42 -0.72 24.10
N ASP A 659 -10.66 -1.68 24.62
CA ASP A 659 -11.16 -3.08 24.68
C ASP A 659 -11.63 -3.58 26.05
N THR A 660 -12.18 -2.72 26.91
CA THR A 660 -12.93 -3.27 28.08
C THR A 660 -14.42 -3.17 27.80
N PRO A 661 -15.13 -4.28 27.53
CA PRO A 661 -16.58 -4.26 27.44
C PRO A 661 -17.13 -3.67 28.74
N CYS A 662 -17.99 -2.66 28.64
CA CYS A 662 -18.75 -2.16 29.79
C CYS A 662 -19.49 -3.33 30.45
N GLY A 663 -18.91 -3.91 31.50
CA GLY A 663 -19.49 -5.09 32.16
C GLY A 663 -18.60 -5.87 33.13
N THR A 664 -17.27 -5.76 33.13
CA THR A 664 -16.42 -6.50 34.09
C THR A 664 -15.77 -5.57 35.12
N THR A 665 -16.08 -5.84 36.39
CA THR A 665 -15.96 -4.96 37.56
C THR A 665 -14.56 -4.80 38.14
N THR A 666 -13.48 -4.77 37.34
CA THR A 666 -12.13 -4.88 37.92
C THR A 666 -11.12 -3.77 37.63
N TYR A 667 -11.42 -2.69 36.89
CA TYR A 667 -10.50 -1.54 36.86
C TYR A 667 -11.19 -0.23 36.46
N ARG A 668 -11.83 0.46 37.42
CA ARG A 668 -12.16 1.89 37.29
C ARG A 668 -10.96 2.71 37.77
N ARG A 669 -9.96 2.94 36.93
CA ARG A 669 -9.09 4.11 37.13
C ARG A 669 -9.85 5.33 36.61
N SER A 670 -9.83 6.44 37.36
CA SER A 670 -10.46 7.67 36.89
C SER A 670 -9.71 8.19 35.67
N LEU A 671 -10.41 8.82 34.72
CA LEU A 671 -9.78 9.52 33.59
C LEU A 671 -8.72 10.52 34.09
N THR A 672 -8.98 11.14 35.24
CA THR A 672 -8.05 12.05 35.94
C THR A 672 -6.74 11.37 36.32
N ASP A 673 -6.76 10.10 36.74
CA ASP A 673 -5.54 9.37 37.11
C ASP A 673 -4.68 9.06 35.89
N ILE A 674 -5.31 8.73 34.77
CA ILE A 674 -4.64 8.45 33.49
C ILE A 674 -3.95 9.71 32.97
N ILE A 675 -4.67 10.84 32.96
CA ILE A 675 -4.13 12.14 32.55
C ILE A 675 -2.98 12.54 33.50
N SER A 676 -3.13 12.33 34.82
CA SER A 676 -2.08 12.60 35.80
C SER A 676 -0.79 11.81 35.51
N ASP A 677 -0.90 10.51 35.25
CA ASP A 677 0.24 9.65 34.94
C ASP A 677 0.92 10.07 33.61
N ALA A 678 0.13 10.41 32.59
CA ALA A 678 0.65 10.93 31.32
C ALA A 678 1.37 12.28 31.50
N CYS A 679 0.79 13.22 32.26
CA CYS A 679 1.41 14.51 32.55
C CYS A 679 2.71 14.37 33.37
N LYS A 680 2.78 13.43 34.32
CA LYS A 680 4.02 13.14 35.08
C LYS A 680 5.13 12.64 34.15
N ALA A 681 4.81 11.70 33.27
CA ALA A 681 5.78 11.17 32.31
C ALA A 681 6.25 12.26 31.33
N LEU A 682 5.33 13.10 30.85
CA LEU A 682 5.69 14.23 29.98
C LEU A 682 6.55 15.27 30.72
N ALA A 683 6.26 15.56 32.00
CA ALA A 683 7.07 16.46 32.82
C ALA A 683 8.51 15.93 33.03
N SER A 684 8.66 14.63 33.25
CA SER A 684 9.97 13.96 33.31
C SER A 684 10.72 14.13 31.99
N ALA A 685 10.07 13.83 30.86
CA ALA A 685 10.64 14.00 29.52
C ALA A 685 11.04 15.44 29.18
N LEU A 686 10.24 16.43 29.59
CA LEU A 686 10.57 17.85 29.38
C LEU A 686 11.87 18.27 30.09
N SER A 687 12.26 17.56 31.14
CA SER A 687 13.46 17.85 31.92
C SER A 687 14.76 17.38 31.25
N SER A 688 14.68 16.55 30.20
CA SER A 688 15.85 15.96 29.52
C SER A 688 15.77 15.98 27.98
N SER A 689 14.61 16.29 27.40
CA SER A 689 14.38 16.26 25.95
C SER A 689 14.97 17.47 25.18
N ASN A 690 14.87 17.40 23.84
CA ASN A 690 15.26 18.47 22.93
C ASN A 690 14.07 19.31 22.42
N LEU A 691 12.88 19.14 23.03
CA LEU A 691 11.65 19.81 22.59
C LEU A 691 11.76 21.34 22.67
N ARG A 692 11.34 21.99 21.60
CA ARG A 692 11.19 23.44 21.42
C ARG A 692 9.72 23.84 21.31
N VAL A 693 8.89 22.99 20.71
CA VAL A 693 7.45 23.24 20.54
C VAL A 693 6.66 22.08 21.09
N LEU A 694 5.71 22.38 21.98
CA LEU A 694 4.76 21.41 22.53
C LEU A 694 3.34 21.99 22.43
N ASP A 695 2.47 21.28 21.73
CA ASP A 695 1.05 21.62 21.62
C ASP A 695 0.20 20.52 22.28
N LEU A 696 -0.46 20.88 23.37
CA LEU A 696 -1.38 20.04 24.15
C LEU A 696 -2.81 20.58 24.08
N SER A 697 -3.13 21.41 23.08
CA SER A 697 -4.46 22.04 22.98
C SER A 697 -5.57 21.00 22.81
N ILE A 698 -6.80 21.35 23.22
CA ILE A 698 -7.99 20.51 23.09
C ILE A 698 -7.82 19.15 23.82
N ASN A 699 -7.08 19.14 24.93
CA ASN A 699 -7.04 18.01 25.85
C ASN A 699 -7.81 18.37 27.13
N CYS A 700 -8.34 17.38 27.83
CA CYS A 700 -9.07 17.57 29.10
C CYS A 700 -8.13 17.91 30.28
N LEU A 701 -7.13 18.78 30.08
CA LEU A 701 -6.17 19.19 31.10
C LEU A 701 -6.82 20.19 32.07
N GLU A 702 -6.63 19.97 33.35
CA GLU A 702 -7.12 20.82 34.45
C GLU A 702 -5.92 21.43 35.20
N ASP A 703 -6.16 22.28 36.20
CA ASP A 703 -5.08 22.96 36.94
C ASP A 703 -4.09 21.98 37.59
N SER A 704 -4.59 20.82 38.06
CA SER A 704 -3.76 19.72 38.59
C SER A 704 -2.82 19.12 37.54
N SER A 705 -3.19 19.15 36.26
CA SER A 705 -2.34 18.73 35.15
C SER A 705 -1.22 19.74 34.91
N VAL A 706 -1.54 21.04 35.01
CA VAL A 706 -0.56 22.13 34.91
C VAL A 706 0.43 22.09 36.06
N GLU A 707 -0.01 21.79 37.28
CA GLU A 707 0.86 21.59 38.45
C GLU A 707 1.91 20.50 38.20
N LEU A 708 1.50 19.35 37.64
CA LEU A 708 2.40 18.25 37.31
C LEU A 708 3.41 18.64 36.21
N LEU A 709 2.92 19.28 35.14
CA LEU A 709 3.79 19.73 34.04
C LEU A 709 4.77 20.83 34.49
N SER A 710 4.39 21.63 35.47
CA SER A 710 5.22 22.72 36.02
C SER A 710 6.53 22.21 36.62
N ALA A 711 6.58 20.98 37.13
CA ALA A 711 7.81 20.35 37.62
C ALA A 711 8.86 20.18 36.50
N GLY A 712 8.42 19.84 35.29
CA GLY A 712 9.30 19.74 34.12
C GLY A 712 9.67 21.09 33.52
N LEU A 713 8.69 22.00 33.43
CA LEU A 713 8.89 23.34 32.87
C LEU A 713 9.86 24.20 33.70
N SER A 714 9.82 24.07 35.03
CA SER A 714 10.72 24.78 35.95
C SER A 714 12.14 24.20 36.01
N HIS A 715 12.38 23.05 35.38
CA HIS A 715 13.71 22.44 35.35
C HIS A 715 14.65 23.20 34.40
N SER A 716 15.89 23.46 34.83
CA SER A 716 16.86 24.28 34.09
C SER A 716 17.30 23.69 32.73
N ALA A 717 17.12 22.38 32.55
CA ALA A 717 17.42 21.68 31.31
C ALA A 717 16.24 21.68 30.32
N CYS A 718 15.05 22.17 30.71
CA CYS A 718 13.92 22.29 29.80
C CYS A 718 14.20 23.37 28.74
N LYS A 719 14.03 22.99 27.48
CA LYS A 719 14.42 23.73 26.27
C LYS A 719 13.26 24.37 25.52
N LEU A 720 12.04 24.24 26.06
CA LEU A 720 10.81 24.59 25.38
C LEU A 720 10.73 26.09 25.08
N GLU A 721 10.33 26.45 23.86
CA GLU A 721 10.17 27.83 23.38
C GLU A 721 8.70 28.20 23.16
N ILE A 722 7.88 27.23 22.74
CA ILE A 722 6.46 27.43 22.47
C ILE A 722 5.66 26.36 23.22
N LEU A 723 4.72 26.80 24.06
CA LEU A 723 3.76 25.94 24.74
C LEU A 723 2.33 26.37 24.37
N ARG A 724 1.53 25.43 23.87
CA ARG A 724 0.11 25.66 23.59
C ARG A 724 -0.76 24.71 24.39
N MET A 725 -1.74 25.24 25.10
CA MET A 725 -2.73 24.51 25.88
C MET A 725 -4.11 25.16 25.68
N ALA A 726 -4.43 25.55 24.46
CA ALA A 726 -5.69 26.20 24.13
C ALA A 726 -6.86 25.21 24.29
N ARG A 727 -8.04 25.68 24.73
CA ARG A 727 -9.23 24.83 24.97
C ARG A 727 -9.01 23.64 25.91
N CYS A 728 -8.24 23.87 26.95
CA CYS A 728 -8.21 22.99 28.11
C CYS A 728 -9.21 23.51 29.16
N LYS A 729 -9.14 23.01 30.40
CA LYS A 729 -9.92 23.49 31.55
C LYS A 729 -9.03 24.23 32.56
N ILE A 730 -8.07 25.01 32.06
CA ILE A 730 -7.09 25.72 32.89
C ILE A 730 -7.74 27.01 33.43
N THR A 731 -7.77 27.18 34.74
CA THR A 731 -8.34 28.37 35.38
C THR A 731 -7.24 29.37 35.77
N GLU A 732 -7.61 30.41 36.53
CA GLU A 732 -6.64 31.32 37.13
C GLU A 732 -5.57 30.60 37.99
N VAL A 733 -5.93 29.48 38.64
CA VAL A 733 -5.00 28.72 39.50
C VAL A 733 -3.91 28.05 38.67
N GLY A 734 -4.27 27.39 37.58
CA GLY A 734 -3.30 26.80 36.65
C GLY A 734 -2.44 27.87 35.98
N ALA A 735 -3.02 29.00 35.59
CA ALA A 735 -2.28 30.14 35.04
C ALA A 735 -1.24 30.70 36.02
N SER A 736 -1.61 30.89 37.30
CA SER A 736 -0.68 31.27 38.37
C SER A 736 0.44 30.24 38.58
N THR A 737 0.11 28.96 38.54
CA THR A 737 1.07 27.87 38.70
C THR A 737 2.10 27.87 37.57
N LEU A 738 1.63 28.06 36.33
CA LEU A 738 2.49 28.20 35.17
C LEU A 738 3.39 29.44 35.27
N ALA A 739 2.85 30.59 35.70
CA ALA A 739 3.64 31.81 35.88
C ALA A 739 4.82 31.62 36.84
N ASN A 740 4.60 30.87 37.94
CA ASN A 740 5.67 30.54 38.88
C ASN A 740 6.71 29.59 38.28
N ALA A 741 6.29 28.59 37.50
CA ALA A 741 7.20 27.68 36.82
C ALA A 741 8.12 28.42 35.83
N LEU A 742 7.58 29.37 35.07
CA LEU A 742 8.31 30.20 34.12
C LEU A 742 9.34 31.13 34.79
N ARG A 743 9.06 31.60 36.01
CA ARG A 743 10.05 32.37 36.80
C ARG A 743 11.24 31.52 37.24
N LEU A 744 11.01 30.24 37.53
CA LEU A 744 12.07 29.30 37.95
C LEU A 744 12.96 28.86 36.77
N ASN A 745 12.43 28.86 35.55
CA ASN A 745 13.20 28.63 34.31
C ASN A 745 12.93 29.73 33.25
N PRO A 746 13.58 30.90 33.38
CA PRO A 746 13.23 32.07 32.57
C PRO A 746 13.81 32.06 31.14
N SER A 747 14.46 30.97 30.72
CA SER A 747 15.52 31.04 29.71
C SER A 747 15.12 30.70 28.26
N TYR A 748 14.00 30.01 27.99
CA TYR A 748 13.65 29.55 26.63
C TYR A 748 12.23 29.87 26.13
N ILE A 749 11.20 29.89 26.98
CA ILE A 749 9.81 30.09 26.54
C ILE A 749 9.59 31.51 26.00
N ARG A 750 9.04 31.61 24.79
CA ARG A 750 8.74 32.84 24.04
C ARG A 750 7.26 33.02 23.73
N GLU A 751 6.55 31.93 23.43
CA GLU A 751 5.11 31.94 23.14
C GLU A 751 4.35 31.00 24.08
N LEU A 752 3.31 31.54 24.71
CA LEU A 752 2.35 30.77 25.50
C LEU A 752 0.93 31.02 24.97
N ASP A 753 0.26 29.95 24.54
CA ASP A 753 -1.14 30.00 24.09
C ASP A 753 -2.05 29.28 25.10
N LEU A 754 -2.88 30.06 25.79
CA LEU A 754 -3.94 29.62 26.69
C LEU A 754 -5.33 30.02 26.17
N SER A 755 -5.45 30.35 24.87
CA SER A 755 -6.72 30.78 24.27
C SER A 755 -7.86 29.81 24.57
N TYR A 756 -9.06 30.35 24.76
CA TYR A 756 -10.26 29.57 25.08
C TYR A 756 -10.18 28.72 26.38
N ASN A 757 -9.39 29.14 27.36
CA ASN A 757 -9.46 28.66 28.75
C ASN A 757 -10.09 29.74 29.65
N PRO A 758 -10.68 29.39 30.80
CA PRO A 758 -11.18 30.34 31.80
C PRO A 758 -10.04 31.02 32.59
N VAL A 759 -9.08 31.61 31.89
CA VAL A 759 -7.95 32.33 32.49
C VAL A 759 -8.32 33.80 32.62
N GLU A 760 -8.64 34.21 33.84
CA GLU A 760 -9.03 35.57 34.21
C GLU A 760 -8.30 36.01 35.49
N GLY A 761 -8.51 37.26 35.92
CA GLY A 761 -8.10 37.75 37.23
C GLY A 761 -6.60 37.58 37.52
N THR A 762 -6.30 37.08 38.72
CA THR A 762 -4.94 37.07 39.27
C THR A 762 -3.96 36.20 38.49
N GLY A 763 -4.45 35.10 37.90
CA GLY A 763 -3.63 34.21 37.07
C GLY A 763 -3.19 34.87 35.77
N PHE A 764 -4.10 35.61 35.12
CA PHE A 764 -3.77 36.40 33.93
C PHE A 764 -2.76 37.50 34.26
N ASP A 765 -2.99 38.27 35.32
CA ASP A 765 -2.11 39.36 35.73
C ASP A 765 -0.69 38.86 36.03
N GLN A 766 -0.56 37.71 36.68
CA GLN A 766 0.73 37.09 36.97
C GLN A 766 1.46 36.65 35.70
N LEU A 767 0.77 36.03 34.73
CA LEU A 767 1.35 35.69 33.44
C LEU A 767 1.76 36.93 32.64
N ASN A 768 0.88 37.93 32.58
CA ASN A 768 1.13 39.17 31.86
C ASN A 768 2.29 39.97 32.47
N SER A 769 2.50 39.89 33.80
CA SER A 769 3.66 40.52 34.47
C SER A 769 5.01 39.96 34.03
N LEU A 770 5.04 38.75 33.46
CA LEU A 770 6.27 38.14 32.92
C LEU A 770 6.64 38.74 31.55
N VAL A 771 5.66 39.31 30.84
CA VAL A 771 5.89 39.97 29.56
C VAL A 771 6.55 41.32 29.83
N GLY A 772 7.83 41.43 29.50
CA GLY A 772 8.64 42.64 29.75
C GLY A 772 9.58 42.55 30.96
N ASP A 773 9.61 41.42 31.69
CA ASP A 773 10.68 41.15 32.66
C ASP A 773 12.00 40.90 31.89
N PRO A 774 13.07 41.68 32.12
CA PRO A 774 14.34 41.53 31.41
C PRO A 774 15.04 40.18 31.67
N ALA A 775 14.66 39.47 32.73
CA ALA A 775 15.17 38.13 33.01
C ALA A 775 14.45 37.03 32.20
N ILE A 776 13.23 37.28 31.71
CA ILE A 776 12.34 36.29 31.07
C ILE A 776 12.20 36.60 29.57
N LYS A 777 12.29 35.58 28.71
CA LYS A 777 12.20 35.73 27.24
C LYS A 777 10.78 35.64 26.66
N LEU A 778 9.75 35.74 27.49
CA LEU A 778 8.37 35.57 27.07
C LEU A 778 7.92 36.79 26.24
N GLU A 779 7.72 36.58 24.94
CA GLU A 779 7.40 37.63 23.96
C GLU A 779 5.89 37.77 23.75
N LYS A 780 5.14 36.67 23.90
CA LYS A 780 3.74 36.60 23.49
C LYS A 780 2.93 35.65 24.39
N ILE A 781 1.82 36.17 24.88
CA ILE A 781 0.78 35.39 25.57
C ILE A 781 -0.54 35.56 24.82
N ILE A 782 -1.22 34.47 24.52
CA ILE A 782 -2.53 34.45 23.87
C ILE A 782 -3.55 33.90 24.88
N VAL A 783 -4.55 34.69 25.26
CA VAL A 783 -5.62 34.29 26.20
C VAL A 783 -7.02 34.52 25.61
N ASP A 784 -7.12 34.95 24.34
CA ASP A 784 -8.39 35.30 23.70
C ASP A 784 -9.30 34.07 23.48
N GLY A 785 -10.62 34.26 23.52
CA GLY A 785 -11.58 33.20 23.23
C GLY A 785 -13.02 33.41 23.73
N LEU A 786 -13.24 34.43 24.55
CA LEU A 786 -14.56 34.85 25.00
C LEU A 786 -14.93 36.23 24.41
N GLY A 787 -15.05 36.29 23.08
CA GLY A 787 -15.76 37.40 22.45
C GLY A 787 -17.23 37.37 22.88
N GLU A 788 -17.73 38.48 23.43
CA GLU A 788 -19.11 38.73 23.88
C GLU A 788 -19.95 37.48 24.17
N LYS A 789 -19.86 36.95 25.39
CA LYS A 789 -20.84 36.01 25.90
C LYS A 789 -22.19 36.72 26.01
N ARG A 790 -23.25 36.11 25.48
CA ARG A 790 -24.63 36.45 25.85
C ARG A 790 -25.21 35.31 26.67
N GLU A 791 -26.02 35.63 27.66
CA GLU A 791 -26.81 34.62 28.35
C GLU A 791 -27.73 33.92 27.34
N ILE A 792 -27.62 32.59 27.24
CA ILE A 792 -28.46 31.77 26.33
C ILE A 792 -29.95 31.95 26.64
N GLU A 793 -30.28 32.28 27.88
CA GLU A 793 -31.65 32.55 28.34
C GLU A 793 -32.29 33.76 27.65
N TRP A 794 -31.51 34.78 27.28
CA TRP A 794 -32.01 35.91 26.51
C TRP A 794 -32.36 35.51 25.07
N LEU A 795 -31.57 34.63 24.45
CA LEU A 795 -31.84 34.11 23.10
C LEU A 795 -33.12 33.27 23.09
N ARG A 796 -33.34 32.45 24.13
CA ARG A 796 -34.54 31.63 24.31
C ARG A 796 -35.85 32.43 24.35
N GLN A 797 -35.82 33.70 24.76
CA GLN A 797 -37.00 34.57 24.72
C GLN A 797 -37.57 34.78 23.30
N HIS A 798 -36.74 34.56 22.28
CA HIS A 798 -37.11 34.73 20.88
C HIS A 798 -37.25 33.39 20.15
N GLU A 799 -37.38 32.29 20.89
CA GLU A 799 -37.39 30.96 20.30
C GLU A 799 -38.60 30.73 19.39
N PHE A 800 -38.34 30.09 18.26
CA PHE A 800 -39.34 29.88 17.22
C PHE A 800 -39.37 28.41 16.79
N PRO A 801 -40.55 27.74 16.87
CA PRO A 801 -40.66 26.34 16.48
C PRO A 801 -40.55 26.19 14.96
N LEU A 802 -39.65 25.32 14.51
CA LEU A 802 -39.40 25.04 13.09
C LEU A 802 -39.70 23.58 12.74
N THR A 803 -40.11 23.33 11.51
CA THR A 803 -40.30 21.99 10.94
C THR A 803 -39.61 21.88 9.58
N LEU A 804 -38.98 20.73 9.34
CA LEU A 804 -38.32 20.41 8.07
C LEU A 804 -39.39 20.10 7.01
N ASP A 805 -39.20 20.57 5.78
CA ASP A 805 -40.12 20.36 4.67
C ASP A 805 -39.68 19.18 3.78
N PRO A 806 -40.34 18.00 3.84
CA PRO A 806 -40.01 16.83 3.03
C PRO A 806 -40.16 17.07 1.52
N ASP A 807 -40.95 18.06 1.12
CA ASP A 807 -41.14 18.42 -0.29
C ASP A 807 -39.93 19.14 -0.88
N THR A 808 -39.15 19.81 -0.03
CA THR A 808 -37.88 20.45 -0.43
C THR A 808 -36.70 19.48 -0.39
N ALA A 809 -36.76 18.44 0.45
CA ALA A 809 -35.66 17.52 0.72
C ALA A 809 -35.11 16.84 -0.55
N SER A 810 -33.79 16.83 -0.75
CA SER A 810 -33.17 16.12 -1.87
C SER A 810 -33.49 14.62 -1.87
N VAL A 811 -33.37 13.97 -3.03
CA VAL A 811 -33.66 12.52 -3.19
C VAL A 811 -32.88 11.64 -2.20
N ASN A 812 -31.69 12.08 -1.79
CA ASN A 812 -30.84 11.35 -0.84
C ASN A 812 -31.03 11.80 0.62
N VAL A 813 -32.07 12.59 0.94
CA VAL A 813 -32.37 13.06 2.29
C VAL A 813 -33.71 12.49 2.72
N LYS A 814 -33.75 11.84 3.89
CA LYS A 814 -34.97 11.38 4.53
C LYS A 814 -35.27 12.28 5.72
N VAL A 815 -36.50 12.77 5.80
CA VAL A 815 -37.03 13.55 6.94
C VAL A 815 -37.79 12.57 7.85
N SER A 816 -37.69 12.75 9.17
CA SER A 816 -38.42 11.95 10.16
C SER A 816 -39.93 12.24 10.10
N GLU A 817 -40.76 11.30 10.58
CA GLU A 817 -42.22 11.49 10.64
C GLU A 817 -42.64 12.69 11.51
N GLY A 818 -41.78 13.12 12.43
CA GLY A 818 -42.00 14.31 13.26
C GLY A 818 -41.52 15.63 12.64
N ASP A 819 -40.98 15.61 11.41
CA ASP A 819 -40.40 16.78 10.71
C ASP A 819 -39.33 17.54 11.54
N LYS A 820 -38.68 16.87 12.50
CA LYS A 820 -37.63 17.46 13.37
C LYS A 820 -36.22 16.98 13.06
N GLU A 821 -36.08 15.88 12.33
CA GLU A 821 -34.79 15.29 12.00
C GLU A 821 -34.72 15.02 10.51
N ALA A 822 -33.53 15.18 9.94
CA ALA A 822 -33.25 14.71 8.59
C ALA A 822 -31.87 14.07 8.53
N TRP A 823 -31.74 13.04 7.71
CA TRP A 823 -30.46 12.35 7.51
C TRP A 823 -30.26 11.95 6.06
N HIS A 824 -29.00 11.79 5.71
CA HIS A 824 -28.57 11.28 4.42
C HIS A 824 -28.89 9.78 4.33
N ASN A 825 -29.58 9.39 3.26
CA ASN A 825 -29.91 8.00 2.99
C ASN A 825 -28.92 7.39 1.99
N TYR A 826 -28.00 6.56 2.48
CA TYR A 826 -27.01 5.86 1.66
C TYR A 826 -27.60 4.71 0.83
N ASN A 827 -28.78 4.20 1.21
CA ASN A 827 -29.48 3.17 0.46
C ASN A 827 -30.29 3.82 -0.66
N ARG A 828 -29.83 3.67 -1.92
CA ARG A 828 -30.60 4.07 -3.09
C ARG A 828 -31.90 3.25 -3.16
N GLN A 829 -33.03 3.84 -2.77
CA GLN A 829 -34.34 3.27 -3.02
C GLN A 829 -35.35 4.29 -3.57
N GLN A 830 -36.07 3.78 -4.58
CA GLN A 830 -37.29 4.22 -5.28
C GLN A 830 -37.38 5.66 -5.82
N PRO A 831 -37.89 5.84 -7.06
CA PRO A 831 -38.15 7.16 -7.62
C PRO A 831 -39.25 7.88 -6.83
N LEU A 832 -38.90 8.98 -6.15
CA LEU A 832 -39.85 9.93 -5.59
C LEU A 832 -40.58 10.66 -6.73
N PRO A 833 -41.87 11.03 -6.57
CA PRO A 833 -42.58 11.87 -7.53
C PRO A 833 -41.82 13.18 -7.81
N GLU A 834 -41.79 13.63 -9.06
CA GLU A 834 -41.20 14.93 -9.39
C GLU A 834 -41.97 16.04 -8.65
N ASN A 835 -41.27 16.74 -7.75
CA ASN A 835 -41.77 17.93 -7.07
C ASN A 835 -40.90 19.13 -7.52
N PRO A 836 -41.49 20.24 -8.01
CA PRO A 836 -40.73 21.42 -8.43
C PRO A 836 -39.94 22.09 -7.29
N GLU A 837 -40.38 21.98 -6.04
CA GLU A 837 -39.71 22.52 -4.86
C GLU A 837 -38.54 21.66 -4.38
N ARG A 838 -38.38 20.45 -4.92
CA ARG A 838 -37.35 19.50 -4.50
C ARG A 838 -35.96 19.89 -5.00
N PHE A 839 -34.99 19.91 -4.09
CA PHE A 839 -33.58 20.05 -4.47
C PHE A 839 -33.10 18.82 -5.26
N LYS A 840 -32.46 19.04 -6.42
CA LYS A 840 -31.86 17.97 -7.24
C LYS A 840 -30.37 17.70 -6.91
N PRO A 841 -29.53 18.68 -6.53
CA PRO A 841 -28.11 18.44 -6.20
C PRO A 841 -27.86 18.39 -4.68
N TYR A 842 -26.96 17.50 -4.22
CA TYR A 842 -26.50 17.36 -2.81
C TYR A 842 -27.60 17.05 -1.78
N SER A 843 -27.24 16.93 -0.51
CA SER A 843 -28.13 16.56 0.60
C SER A 843 -28.72 17.80 1.27
N LEU A 844 -29.73 18.42 0.64
CA LEU A 844 -30.33 19.68 1.07
C LEU A 844 -31.76 19.49 1.59
N VAL A 845 -32.16 20.33 2.53
CA VAL A 845 -33.56 20.46 3.01
C VAL A 845 -33.78 21.86 3.58
N MET A 846 -35.02 22.38 3.48
CA MET A 846 -35.43 23.67 4.07
C MET A 846 -36.54 23.51 5.09
N CYS A 847 -36.70 24.49 5.98
CA CYS A 847 -37.84 24.58 6.89
C CYS A 847 -39.06 25.23 6.21
N ARG A 848 -40.27 24.81 6.65
CA ARG A 848 -41.54 25.30 6.12
C ARG A 848 -41.80 26.77 6.48
N GLU A 849 -41.42 27.15 7.70
CA GLU A 849 -41.78 28.43 8.29
C GLU A 849 -40.93 29.58 7.75
N ALA A 850 -41.58 30.73 7.57
CA ALA A 850 -40.96 31.97 7.11
C ALA A 850 -40.60 32.86 8.31
N LEU A 851 -39.34 33.28 8.39
CA LEU A 851 -38.75 34.09 9.43
C LEU A 851 -38.74 35.57 9.01
N ALA A 852 -39.50 36.41 9.70
CA ALA A 852 -39.67 37.84 9.38
C ALA A 852 -39.65 38.77 10.62
N GLY A 853 -39.27 38.25 11.79
CA GLY A 853 -39.12 39.00 13.03
C GLY A 853 -37.81 38.66 13.76
N ARG A 854 -37.85 38.71 15.10
CA ARG A 854 -36.77 38.19 15.95
C ARG A 854 -37.02 36.72 16.24
N HIS A 855 -36.15 35.85 15.73
CA HIS A 855 -36.30 34.41 15.84
C HIS A 855 -34.98 33.76 16.27
N PHE A 856 -35.07 32.83 17.20
CA PHE A 856 -33.99 31.97 17.65
C PHE A 856 -34.36 30.51 17.42
N CYS A 857 -33.43 29.70 16.93
CA CYS A 857 -33.60 28.26 16.87
C CYS A 857 -32.29 27.53 17.17
N GLN A 858 -32.43 26.32 17.70
CA GLN A 858 -31.31 25.48 18.11
C GLN A 858 -31.21 24.26 17.18
N VAL A 859 -30.03 24.02 16.64
CA VAL A 859 -29.78 22.95 15.66
C VAL A 859 -28.64 22.06 16.15
N GLU A 860 -28.90 20.78 16.27
CA GLU A 860 -27.88 19.74 16.45
C GLU A 860 -27.59 19.10 15.09
N TRP A 861 -26.32 18.83 14.79
CA TRP A 861 -25.94 18.21 13.52
C TRP A 861 -24.96 17.06 13.73
N PHE A 862 -24.91 16.15 12.76
CA PHE A 862 -24.10 14.93 12.81
C PHE A 862 -23.43 14.65 11.47
N GLY A 863 -22.20 14.10 11.52
CA GLY A 863 -21.38 13.75 10.36
C GLY A 863 -20.07 14.54 10.27
N ARG A 864 -19.44 14.54 9.07
CA ARG A 864 -18.18 15.23 8.78
C ARG A 864 -18.34 16.74 8.63
N CYS A 865 -19.45 17.18 8.05
CA CYS A 865 -19.77 18.60 7.91
C CYS A 865 -21.28 18.85 7.76
N ALA A 866 -21.68 20.05 8.14
CA ALA A 866 -22.98 20.62 7.84
C ALA A 866 -22.84 22.09 7.46
N THR A 867 -23.71 22.57 6.59
CA THR A 867 -23.88 24.00 6.31
C THR A 867 -25.24 24.40 6.82
N ILE A 868 -25.27 25.33 7.78
CA ILE A 868 -26.48 25.83 8.44
C ILE A 868 -26.66 27.28 8.01
N GLY A 869 -27.80 27.60 7.42
CA GLY A 869 -28.04 28.94 6.91
C GLY A 869 -29.49 29.32 6.80
N VAL A 870 -29.73 30.52 6.26
CA VAL A 870 -31.04 31.06 5.89
C VAL A 870 -31.02 31.47 4.43
N ALA A 871 -32.15 31.30 3.74
CA ALA A 871 -32.30 31.64 2.33
C ALA A 871 -33.68 32.24 2.05
N TYR A 872 -33.80 33.05 0.99
CA TYR A 872 -35.10 33.39 0.43
C TYR A 872 -35.78 32.16 -0.16
N LYS A 873 -37.12 32.15 -0.14
CA LYS A 873 -37.93 31.02 -0.64
C LYS A 873 -37.67 30.69 -2.12
N ASP A 874 -37.29 31.69 -2.92
CA ASP A 874 -37.02 31.58 -4.34
C ASP A 874 -35.54 31.27 -4.68
N ILE A 875 -34.79 30.67 -3.75
CA ILE A 875 -33.49 30.06 -4.01
C ILE A 875 -33.62 28.95 -5.07
N SER A 876 -32.62 28.80 -5.93
CA SER A 876 -32.71 27.81 -7.02
C SER A 876 -32.78 26.39 -6.45
N ARG A 877 -33.74 25.59 -6.93
CA ARG A 877 -33.88 24.16 -6.58
C ARG A 877 -33.03 23.25 -7.47
N LYS A 878 -32.63 23.74 -8.65
CA LYS A 878 -31.99 22.99 -9.73
C LYS A 878 -30.87 23.84 -10.36
N GLY A 879 -29.81 23.19 -10.88
CA GLY A 879 -28.71 23.88 -11.59
C GLY A 879 -27.34 23.68 -10.94
N HIS A 880 -26.39 24.56 -11.27
CA HIS A 880 -25.00 24.51 -10.78
C HIS A 880 -24.94 24.68 -9.25
N PHE A 881 -23.96 24.06 -8.59
CA PHE A 881 -23.80 24.05 -7.12
C PHE A 881 -24.04 25.42 -6.46
N ALA A 882 -23.37 26.47 -6.94
CA ALA A 882 -23.46 27.81 -6.36
C ALA A 882 -24.89 28.39 -6.36
N ALA A 883 -25.74 28.01 -7.32
CA ALA A 883 -27.10 28.54 -7.44
C ALA A 883 -28.06 27.99 -6.37
N CYS A 884 -27.79 26.80 -5.83
CA CYS A 884 -28.68 26.10 -4.90
C CYS A 884 -28.12 26.02 -3.47
N SER A 885 -26.80 26.09 -3.31
CA SER A 885 -26.13 25.86 -2.03
C SER A 885 -26.21 27.08 -1.08
N PRO A 886 -26.46 26.86 0.23
CA PRO A 886 -26.49 27.94 1.22
C PRO A 886 -25.17 28.73 1.25
N GLY A 887 -25.26 30.05 1.15
CA GLY A 887 -24.13 30.97 1.23
C GLY A 887 -23.32 31.17 -0.06
N TYR A 888 -23.57 30.38 -1.12
CA TYR A 888 -22.86 30.51 -2.41
C TYR A 888 -23.56 31.42 -3.44
N ASN A 889 -24.60 32.13 -3.01
CA ASN A 889 -25.39 33.04 -3.84
C ASN A 889 -25.87 34.24 -3.02
N LYS A 890 -26.35 35.28 -3.72
CA LYS A 890 -26.91 36.51 -3.12
C LYS A 890 -28.20 36.30 -2.34
N LYS A 891 -28.82 35.11 -2.41
CA LYS A 891 -30.12 34.82 -1.79
C LYS A 891 -29.99 34.05 -0.48
N SER A 892 -28.78 33.78 0.01
CA SER A 892 -28.57 32.98 1.22
C SER A 892 -27.33 33.40 2.01
N TRP A 893 -27.38 33.14 3.31
CA TRP A 893 -26.31 33.37 4.29
C TRP A 893 -26.15 32.13 5.13
N ALA A 894 -24.92 31.65 5.31
CA ALA A 894 -24.70 30.40 6.03
C ALA A 894 -23.37 30.38 6.76
N ILE A 895 -23.27 29.49 7.74
CA ILE A 895 -21.99 29.00 8.23
C ILE A 895 -21.83 27.54 7.84
N THR A 896 -20.61 27.15 7.49
CA THR A 896 -20.21 25.74 7.42
C THR A 896 -19.54 25.39 8.73
N VAL A 897 -19.97 24.27 9.30
CA VAL A 897 -19.39 23.65 10.48
C VAL A 897 -18.88 22.27 10.07
N SER A 898 -17.69 21.93 10.51
CA SER A 898 -17.04 20.67 10.20
C SER A 898 -16.47 20.04 11.45
N ASN A 899 -16.38 18.71 11.44
CA ASN A 899 -15.86 17.91 12.53
C ASN A 899 -15.05 16.74 11.95
N PRO A 900 -13.84 16.46 12.45
CA PRO A 900 -13.12 17.16 13.53
C PRO A 900 -12.34 18.41 13.08
N PHE A 901 -12.33 18.71 11.79
CA PHE A 901 -11.59 19.84 11.24
C PHE A 901 -12.23 21.17 11.62
N PRO A 902 -11.47 22.16 12.11
CA PRO A 902 -12.00 23.48 12.44
C PRO A 902 -12.03 24.43 11.24
N LEU A 903 -12.54 23.96 10.12
CA LEU A 903 -12.77 24.77 8.92
C LEU A 903 -14.20 25.32 8.96
N SER A 904 -14.47 26.12 9.98
CA SER A 904 -15.72 26.89 10.06
C SER A 904 -15.62 28.12 9.16
N GLU A 905 -16.54 28.24 8.21
CA GLU A 905 -16.55 29.34 7.23
C GLU A 905 -17.91 30.05 7.28
N ALA A 906 -17.92 31.38 7.32
CA ALA A 906 -19.09 32.17 7.00
C ALA A 906 -19.15 32.39 5.47
N LEU A 907 -20.32 32.13 4.89
CA LEU A 907 -20.57 32.09 3.46
C LEU A 907 -21.71 33.04 3.08
N HIS A 908 -21.43 33.95 2.15
CA HIS A 908 -22.45 34.74 1.46
C HIS A 908 -21.97 35.16 0.06
N ASP A 909 -22.82 35.06 -0.96
CA ASP A 909 -22.48 35.40 -2.35
C ASP A 909 -21.19 34.72 -2.87
N GLY A 910 -20.91 33.51 -2.38
CA GLY A 910 -19.68 32.78 -2.71
C GLY A 910 -18.41 33.32 -2.04
N VAL A 911 -18.51 34.41 -1.28
CA VAL A 911 -17.42 34.93 -0.45
C VAL A 911 -17.33 34.10 0.82
N LYS A 912 -16.12 33.59 1.08
CA LYS A 912 -15.80 32.78 2.25
C LYS A 912 -15.00 33.61 3.25
N LYS A 913 -15.48 33.67 4.50
CA LYS A 913 -14.73 34.23 5.62
C LYS A 913 -14.43 33.13 6.62
N ARG A 914 -13.15 32.85 6.83
CA ARG A 914 -12.69 31.89 7.84
C ARG A 914 -13.11 32.39 9.22
N LEU A 915 -13.76 31.52 9.99
CA LEU A 915 -14.23 31.81 11.34
C LEU A 915 -13.19 31.35 12.37
N PRO A 916 -13.23 31.91 13.60
CA PRO A 916 -12.44 31.39 14.71
C PRO A 916 -12.67 29.88 14.83
N ASN A 917 -11.58 29.15 15.07
CA ASN A 917 -11.61 27.71 15.24
C ASN A 917 -12.67 27.39 16.31
N ARG A 918 -13.82 26.81 15.96
CA ARG A 918 -14.88 26.40 16.89
C ARG A 918 -15.52 25.17 16.26
N SER A 919 -15.77 24.14 17.07
CA SER A 919 -16.39 22.89 16.63
C SER A 919 -17.75 22.71 17.32
N PRO A 920 -18.73 23.60 17.05
CA PRO A 920 -20.03 23.54 17.70
C PRO A 920 -20.79 22.30 17.23
N TRP A 921 -21.25 21.48 18.16
CA TRP A 921 -22.17 20.36 17.87
C TRP A 921 -23.62 20.84 17.83
N ARG A 922 -23.88 21.90 18.59
CA ARG A 922 -25.15 22.62 18.59
C ARG A 922 -24.92 24.06 18.18
N VAL A 923 -25.65 24.49 17.17
CA VAL A 923 -25.60 25.85 16.62
C VAL A 923 -26.93 26.53 16.90
N GLY A 924 -26.86 27.69 17.57
CA GLY A 924 -27.96 28.60 17.74
C GLY A 924 -27.99 29.59 16.57
N VAL A 925 -29.12 29.71 15.89
CA VAL A 925 -29.31 30.69 14.80
C VAL A 925 -30.28 31.76 15.29
N TYR A 926 -29.82 33.00 15.34
CA TYR A 926 -30.63 34.16 15.74
C TYR A 926 -30.75 35.14 14.57
N LEU A 927 -31.98 35.47 14.18
CA LEU A 927 -32.28 36.45 13.16
C LEU A 927 -33.01 37.63 13.82
N ASP A 928 -32.53 38.86 13.62
CA ASP A 928 -33.32 40.08 13.78
C ASP A 928 -33.56 40.67 12.39
N TRP A 929 -34.71 40.32 11.81
CA TRP A 929 -35.05 40.71 10.45
C TRP A 929 -35.13 42.24 10.28
N SER A 930 -35.65 42.94 11.29
CA SER A 930 -35.83 44.40 11.26
C SER A 930 -34.52 45.17 11.40
N ALA A 931 -33.60 44.68 12.23
CA ALA A 931 -32.27 45.25 12.39
C ALA A 931 -31.29 44.83 11.28
N GLY A 932 -31.66 43.84 10.46
CA GLY A 932 -30.82 43.33 9.40
C GLY A 932 -29.63 42.51 9.91
N THR A 933 -29.80 41.79 11.02
CA THR A 933 -28.72 40.98 11.63
C THR A 933 -29.07 39.50 11.66
N LEU A 934 -28.09 38.66 11.33
CA LEU A 934 -28.15 37.21 11.45
C LEU A 934 -26.91 36.73 12.20
N SER A 935 -27.11 36.22 13.41
CA SER A 935 -26.04 35.75 14.30
C SER A 935 -26.10 34.24 14.48
N PHE A 936 -24.93 33.60 14.50
CA PHE A 936 -24.74 32.20 14.82
C PHE A 936 -23.99 32.07 16.13
N TYR A 937 -24.44 31.17 17.01
CA TYR A 937 -23.90 30.91 18.34
C TYR A 937 -23.52 29.44 18.49
N ASP A 938 -22.40 29.19 19.16
CA ASP A 938 -22.03 27.89 19.68
C ASP A 938 -22.77 27.71 21.00
N ILE A 939 -23.72 26.79 21.00
CA ILE A 939 -24.59 26.47 22.14
C ILE A 939 -24.38 25.02 22.58
N THR A 940 -23.19 24.49 22.30
CA THR A 940 -22.78 23.13 22.68
C THR A 940 -22.75 22.98 24.20
N TYR A 941 -22.31 24.03 24.90
CA TYR A 941 -22.17 24.10 26.35
C TYR A 941 -23.21 25.04 26.96
N GLU A 942 -23.19 25.22 28.28
CA GLU A 942 -24.18 26.02 29.02
C GLU A 942 -24.21 27.51 28.61
N GLU A 943 -23.10 28.04 28.09
CA GLU A 943 -23.00 29.42 27.63
C GLU A 943 -23.00 29.53 26.09
N ALA A 944 -23.75 30.51 25.55
CA ALA A 944 -23.82 30.77 24.11
C ALA A 944 -22.64 31.65 23.64
N GLY A 945 -21.66 31.05 22.97
CA GLY A 945 -20.52 31.76 22.40
C GLY A 945 -20.80 32.24 20.97
N LEU A 946 -20.66 33.54 20.68
CA LEU A 946 -20.87 34.05 19.32
C LEU A 946 -19.87 33.42 18.33
N ILE A 947 -20.38 32.82 17.25
CA ILE A 947 -19.60 32.28 16.13
C ILE A 947 -19.39 33.37 15.08
N HIS A 948 -20.49 33.98 14.58
CA HIS A 948 -20.44 34.98 13.52
C HIS A 948 -21.74 35.78 13.42
N THR A 949 -21.67 37.04 12.98
CA THR A 949 -22.83 37.87 12.65
C THR A 949 -22.72 38.42 11.22
N PHE A 950 -23.74 38.19 10.42
CA PHE A 950 -23.96 38.86 9.13
C PHE A 950 -24.81 40.12 9.33
N TYR A 951 -24.50 41.15 8.56
CA TYR A 951 -25.28 42.38 8.46
C TYR A 951 -25.81 42.51 7.03
N ALA A 952 -27.12 42.49 6.85
CA ALA A 952 -27.76 42.55 5.53
C ALA A 952 -29.16 43.16 5.62
N LYS A 953 -29.57 43.88 4.57
CA LYS A 953 -30.96 44.34 4.42
C LYS A 953 -31.79 43.23 3.79
N PHE A 954 -32.57 42.53 4.60
CA PHE A 954 -33.46 41.49 4.11
C PHE A 954 -34.67 42.09 3.39
N THR A 955 -34.99 41.60 2.20
CA THR A 955 -36.04 42.15 1.33
C THR A 955 -37.32 41.30 1.31
N ALA A 956 -37.26 40.12 1.89
CA ALA A 956 -38.38 39.18 2.02
C ALA A 956 -38.17 38.29 3.27
N PRO A 957 -39.19 37.54 3.72
CA PRO A 957 -39.01 36.53 4.76
C PRO A 957 -37.97 35.47 4.36
N LEU A 958 -37.23 34.99 5.36
CA LEU A 958 -36.17 34.00 5.20
C LEU A 958 -36.62 32.62 5.69
N HIS A 959 -36.02 31.56 5.17
CA HIS A 959 -36.28 30.19 5.59
C HIS A 959 -34.96 29.52 5.97
N LEU A 960 -34.97 28.72 7.03
CA LEU A 960 -33.79 27.96 7.44
C LEU A 960 -33.50 26.88 6.37
N ILE A 961 -32.23 26.72 6.01
CA ILE A 961 -31.75 25.78 4.99
C ILE A 961 -30.51 25.05 5.49
N PHE A 962 -30.44 23.75 5.16
CA PHE A 962 -29.38 22.88 5.62
C PHE A 962 -28.77 22.08 4.47
N SER A 963 -27.44 21.98 4.45
CA SER A 963 -26.69 20.96 3.72
C SER A 963 -26.01 20.03 4.73
N MET A 964 -26.10 18.72 4.55
CA MET A 964 -25.61 17.76 5.55
C MET A 964 -24.82 16.61 4.94
N SER A 965 -23.74 16.20 5.59
CA SER A 965 -23.03 14.96 5.22
C SER A 965 -23.68 13.70 5.78
N ALA A 966 -24.29 13.78 6.98
CA ALA A 966 -24.97 12.66 7.62
C ALA A 966 -26.34 13.05 8.17
N GLY A 967 -26.47 14.12 8.96
CA GLY A 967 -27.81 14.64 9.28
C GLY A 967 -27.88 15.80 10.25
N ILE A 968 -29.13 16.19 10.55
CA ILE A 968 -29.50 17.35 11.38
C ILE A 968 -30.72 17.02 12.27
N ARG A 969 -30.84 17.75 13.37
CA ARG A 969 -31.97 17.73 14.29
C ARG A 969 -32.28 19.14 14.78
N LEU A 970 -33.54 19.54 14.65
CA LEU A 970 -34.09 20.74 15.27
C LEU A 970 -34.38 20.44 16.75
N LEU A 971 -33.73 21.18 17.65
CA LEU A 971 -33.85 20.95 19.08
C LEU A 971 -35.07 21.68 19.67
N PRO A 972 -35.69 21.14 20.72
CA PRO A 972 -36.72 21.84 21.50
C PRO A 972 -36.09 22.93 22.41
N PRO A 973 -36.91 23.80 23.00
CA PRO A 973 -36.48 24.89 23.88
C PRO A 973 -35.48 24.55 24.98
N ASN A 974 -35.73 23.43 25.67
CA ASN A 974 -34.87 22.90 26.71
C ASN A 974 -34.35 21.54 26.27
N PRO A 975 -33.29 21.49 25.44
CA PRO A 975 -32.71 20.22 25.03
C PRO A 975 -32.00 19.58 26.21
N SER A 976 -32.03 18.25 26.29
CA SER A 976 -31.27 17.51 27.30
C SER A 976 -29.77 17.86 27.22
N PRO A 977 -29.04 17.86 28.35
CA PRO A 977 -27.59 18.02 28.35
C PRO A 977 -26.94 16.92 27.51
N VAL A 978 -25.80 17.24 26.89
CA VAL A 978 -25.06 16.32 26.04
C VAL A 978 -24.50 15.17 26.91
N CYS A 979 -24.96 13.90 26.76
CA CYS A 979 -24.44 12.77 27.56
C CYS A 979 -23.00 12.47 27.08
N CYS A 980 -22.01 12.63 27.97
CA CYS A 980 -20.59 12.39 27.64
C CYS A 980 -20.27 10.93 27.26
N HIS A 981 -21.18 9.99 27.51
CA HIS A 981 -21.05 8.57 27.15
C HIS A 981 -21.60 8.23 25.75
N ASP A 982 -22.27 9.16 25.06
CA ASP A 982 -22.78 8.98 23.69
C ASP A 982 -21.72 9.25 22.60
N HIS A 983 -20.44 9.31 22.99
CA HIS A 983 -19.37 9.82 22.12
C HIS A 983 -18.20 8.84 21.99
N ASP A 984 -18.47 7.66 21.45
CA ASP A 984 -17.51 7.14 20.46
C ASP A 984 -17.78 7.90 19.15
N LEU A 985 -16.82 8.73 18.73
CA LEU A 985 -16.87 9.47 17.48
C LEU A 985 -17.21 8.54 16.30
N TRP A 986 -16.81 7.26 16.35
CA TRP A 986 -17.08 6.28 15.29
C TRP A 986 -18.51 5.77 15.21
N ASP A 987 -19.24 5.67 16.34
CA ASP A 987 -20.65 5.26 16.31
C ASP A 987 -21.54 6.38 15.76
N MET A 988 -21.15 7.64 15.96
CA MET A 988 -21.76 8.80 15.31
C MET A 988 -21.42 8.91 13.81
N PHE A 989 -20.22 8.48 13.39
CA PHE A 989 -19.86 8.37 11.97
C PHE A 989 -20.72 7.35 11.20
N ARG A 990 -21.22 6.30 11.89
CA ARG A 990 -22.00 5.20 11.30
C ARG A 990 -23.52 5.39 11.35
N GLY A 991 -24.02 6.45 12.01
CA GLY A 991 -25.44 6.77 12.05
C GLY A 991 -26.32 5.84 12.91
N THR A 992 -25.75 5.13 13.88
CA THR A 992 -26.52 4.27 14.81
C THR A 992 -26.87 5.02 16.09
N LYS A 993 -28.16 5.24 16.37
CA LYS A 993 -28.64 5.72 17.68
C LYS A 993 -29.23 4.55 18.47
N ASP A 994 -28.72 4.35 19.68
CA ASP A 994 -29.47 4.04 20.91
C ASP A 994 -28.51 4.02 22.12
N CYS A 995 -28.65 5.00 23.02
CA CYS A 995 -27.87 5.08 24.26
C CYS A 995 -28.32 3.99 25.24
N LYS A 996 -27.46 3.03 25.58
CA LYS A 996 -27.76 1.98 26.56
C LYS A 996 -27.27 2.29 27.99
N GLY A 997 -26.66 3.46 28.22
CA GLY A 997 -25.85 3.72 29.43
C GLY A 997 -26.39 4.73 30.44
N CYS A 998 -27.20 5.72 30.06
CA CYS A 998 -27.59 6.80 30.98
C CYS A 998 -28.89 6.39 31.75
N ASN A 999 -28.75 5.75 32.93
CA ASN A 999 -29.85 5.57 33.90
C ASN A 999 -30.24 6.94 34.49
N GLY A 1000 -31.20 7.64 33.88
CA GLY A 1000 -31.69 8.94 34.35
C GLY A 1000 -33.10 9.27 33.87
N SER A 1001 -34.06 9.14 34.79
CA SER A 1001 -35.48 9.56 34.77
C SER A 1001 -36.39 9.06 33.64
N LYS A 1002 -36.97 7.88 33.86
CA LYS A 1002 -38.42 7.73 33.69
C LYS A 1002 -39.11 8.62 34.73
N ALA A 1003 -39.83 9.64 34.31
CA ALA A 1003 -40.89 10.25 35.09
C ALA A 1003 -41.88 10.94 34.15
N GLY A 1004 -43.11 10.42 34.11
CA GLY A 1004 -44.30 11.05 33.50
C GLY A 1004 -44.53 10.70 32.05
#